data_AF-A0AAN8P0F2-F1
#
_entry.id   AF-A0AAN8P0F2-F1
#
_cell.length_a   1.000
_cell.length_b   1.000
_cell.length_c   1.000
_cell.angle_alpha   90.00
_cell.angle_beta   90.00
_cell.angle_gamma   90.00
#
_symmetry.space_group_name_H-M   'P 1'
#
loop_
_entity.id
_entity.type
_entity.pdbx_description
1 polymer ?
#
loop_
_entity_poly.entity_id
_entity_poly.type
_entity_poly.pdbx_seq_one_letter_code
_entity_poly.pdbx_strand_id
1 'polypeptide(L)'
;MNIKLRSPSRMPTRVRTRKTPRKADGGREEEPKKRSRWDETPAPVAPGDAPKRSRWDQAPALAQATPVGNQGLVTPMHPSSAPAAPVVPFGVDYGRNAPLSDEELDAMLPKEGYKILEPPAGYMPIRTPARKLLATPAPMASASGVGGFMMQDPENAKLLGKQLPTDIPGVGDLQFFKPEDMAYFGKLVEGGDENAMSVDELKERKIMRLLLKVKNGTPPMRKTALRQLTDNARAFGAGPLFNQILPLLMERTLEDQERHLLVKVIDRILYKLDDLVRPYVHKILVVIEPLLIDQDYYARVEGREIISNLSKAAGLAHMISTMRPDIDHVDEYVRNTTARAFAVVASALGIPALLPFLRAVCRSKKSWQARHTGVKIVQQIPILMGCAILPHLKGLVDCIGPNLEDEQAKVRTVTSLAIAALAEASHPYGIESFDTILNPLWTGARKQRGKGLAGFLKAVGYIIPLMDEEYANYYTVQVMEILLREFNSPDEEMKKVVLKVVSQCASTDGVTAAYLKEEVLPEFFKCFWVRRMALDKRNYRQVVETTVDVSQKVGVSEIIERVVDHLKDESEAYRKMTLETIEKVIAALGAADIAERLEERLIDGVLYAFQEQTVEDVVMLNGFGTVVNALGTRCKPYLPQIVSTILWRLNNKSSTVRQQSADLISRIAMVMKQCGEDALMGKLGIVLYEYLGEEYPEVLGSILGALRSIVTVVGINSMQPPIKDLLPRLTPILRNRHEKVQENTIDLVGRIADRGPEFVSAREWMRICFELLDMLKAHKKGIRRAANNTFGFIAKAIGPQDVLATLLNNLRVQERQSRVCTAVAIGIVAETCAPFTVLPALMNEYRVPELNVQNGVLKSLSFLFEYIGEMAKDYVYAVTPLLEDALIDRDQVHRQTAASVVKHVALGVVGLGCEDAMMHLLNLLYPNLFETSPHVIDRIIEAIDAIRMAIGPGLVMNYVWAGLFHPARKVRTPYWRLYNNAYVQSADSMVPFYPNLDEEKLQRHELYIMV
;
A
#
# COMPACT_ATOMS: atom_id res chain seq x y z
N MET A 1 52.51 -44.08 28.72
CA MET A 1 53.79 -44.80 28.91
C MET A 1 54.85 -44.18 28.01
N ASN A 2 56.10 -44.24 28.46
CA ASN A 2 57.37 -43.82 27.83
C ASN A 2 57.46 -43.99 26.28
N ILE A 3 57.93 -43.00 25.50
CA ILE A 3 59.37 -42.62 25.22
C ILE A 3 60.05 -43.69 24.32
N LYS A 4 60.67 -43.45 23.14
CA LYS A 4 61.58 -42.34 22.73
C LYS A 4 61.97 -42.32 21.21
N LEU A 5 62.25 -41.10 20.69
CA LEU A 5 63.35 -40.67 19.77
C LEU A 5 63.61 -41.31 18.37
N ARG A 6 63.77 -40.43 17.36
CA ARG A 6 65.10 -40.04 16.82
C ARG A 6 65.11 -38.75 15.96
N SER A 7 66.22 -38.03 16.02
CA SER A 7 66.70 -36.88 15.20
C SER A 7 68.26 -36.97 15.17
N PRO A 8 69.11 -36.03 14.67
CA PRO A 8 68.87 -34.70 14.06
C PRO A 8 69.83 -34.32 12.87
N SER A 9 69.99 -33.00 12.64
CA SER A 9 71.09 -32.26 11.93
C SER A 9 70.80 -31.86 10.45
N ARG A 10 71.25 -30.71 9.90
CA ARG A 10 72.26 -29.68 10.29
C ARG A 10 71.81 -28.21 9.98
N MET A 11 72.58 -27.24 10.49
CA MET A 11 72.61 -25.77 10.21
C MET A 11 74.08 -25.40 9.84
N PRO A 12 74.42 -24.28 9.12
CA PRO A 12 74.62 -22.96 9.79
C PRO A 12 74.64 -21.63 8.94
N THR A 13 74.19 -20.50 9.55
CA THR A 13 74.67 -19.07 9.39
C THR A 13 74.61 -18.36 8.00
N ARG A 14 74.53 -17.01 7.82
CA ARG A 14 75.05 -15.85 8.61
C ARG A 14 74.43 -14.46 8.25
N VAL A 15 73.87 -13.74 9.24
CA VAL A 15 73.95 -12.27 9.56
C VAL A 15 73.81 -11.15 8.48
N ARG A 16 72.86 -10.18 8.66
CA ARG A 16 73.11 -8.77 9.12
C ARG A 16 71.81 -7.93 9.38
N THR A 17 71.72 -7.34 10.59
CA THR A 17 71.04 -6.08 11.05
C THR A 17 70.01 -5.37 10.13
N ARG A 18 68.87 -4.79 10.58
CA ARG A 18 68.33 -4.28 11.88
C ARG A 18 66.78 -4.17 11.69
N LYS A 19 65.89 -3.78 12.62
CA LYS A 19 65.95 -3.17 13.97
C LYS A 19 64.83 -3.79 14.87
N THR A 20 64.27 -3.02 15.81
CA THR A 20 63.19 -3.32 16.79
C THR A 20 62.50 -1.97 17.19
N PRO A 21 61.29 -1.89 17.81
CA PRO A 21 60.79 -2.84 18.82
C PRO A 21 59.26 -3.10 19.01
N ARG A 22 59.00 -4.19 19.76
CA ARG A 22 57.85 -4.49 20.68
C ARG A 22 56.45 -4.72 20.04
N LYS A 23 55.79 -5.86 20.32
CA LYS A 23 55.17 -6.38 21.58
C LYS A 23 53.89 -5.59 21.95
N ALA A 24 52.82 -6.21 22.46
CA ALA A 24 52.46 -7.62 22.67
C ALA A 24 50.95 -7.72 22.96
N ASP A 25 50.40 -8.94 23.00
CA ASP A 25 49.02 -9.28 23.39
C ASP A 25 47.92 -8.62 22.52
N GLY A 26 46.70 -9.12 22.45
CA GLY A 26 46.09 -10.27 23.11
C GLY A 26 44.59 -9.97 23.27
N GLY A 27 43.73 -10.90 22.87
CA GLY A 27 42.28 -10.66 22.81
C GLY A 27 41.86 -9.81 21.61
N ARG A 28 41.22 -10.44 20.62
CA ARG A 28 40.22 -9.75 19.81
C ARG A 28 38.87 -10.27 20.25
N GLU A 29 38.07 -9.36 20.77
CA GLU A 29 36.65 -9.56 21.04
C GLU A 29 35.91 -9.91 19.75
N GLU A 30 34.83 -10.68 19.88
CA GLU A 30 33.95 -10.98 18.76
C GLU A 30 33.04 -9.80 18.46
N GLU A 31 33.20 -9.19 17.28
CA GLU A 31 32.17 -8.34 16.67
C GLU A 31 31.83 -8.82 15.24
N PRO A 32 30.60 -8.58 14.76
CA PRO A 32 29.83 -9.66 14.13
C PRO A 32 29.99 -9.81 12.61
N LYS A 33 29.91 -11.06 12.16
CA LYS A 33 29.83 -11.42 10.73
C LYS A 33 28.51 -10.92 10.12
N LYS A 34 28.58 -9.97 9.19
CA LYS A 34 27.42 -9.52 8.39
C LYS A 34 26.92 -10.66 7.47
N ARG A 35 25.61 -10.95 7.55
CA ARG A 35 24.90 -11.99 6.77
C ARG A 35 24.31 -11.44 5.46
N SER A 36 23.88 -12.37 4.60
CA SER A 36 23.21 -12.09 3.33
C SER A 36 21.84 -11.43 3.51
N ARG A 37 21.52 -10.44 2.68
CA ARG A 37 20.31 -9.60 2.73
C ARG A 37 19.05 -10.28 2.17
N TRP A 38 18.86 -11.57 2.47
CA TRP A 38 17.66 -12.35 2.13
C TRP A 38 17.06 -13.12 3.31
N ASP A 39 17.77 -13.23 4.44
CA ASP A 39 17.31 -13.89 5.67
C ASP A 39 17.07 -12.88 6.82
N GLU A 40 16.23 -11.86 6.58
CA GLU A 40 15.72 -10.99 7.65
C GLU A 40 14.19 -10.96 7.64
N THR A 41 13.58 -11.60 8.64
CA THR A 41 12.19 -11.36 9.03
C THR A 41 12.01 -9.91 9.49
N PRO A 42 10.91 -9.22 9.14
CA PRO A 42 10.70 -7.84 9.57
C PRO A 42 10.59 -7.73 11.09
N ALA A 43 11.45 -6.94 11.72
CA ALA A 43 11.35 -6.63 13.14
C ALA A 43 10.04 -5.87 13.47
N PRO A 44 9.51 -5.95 14.70
CA PRO A 44 8.28 -5.27 15.07
C PRO A 44 8.42 -3.75 14.98
N VAL A 45 7.55 -3.12 14.20
CA VAL A 45 7.48 -1.65 14.10
C VAL A 45 7.05 -1.07 15.45
N ALA A 46 7.90 -0.22 16.03
CA ALA A 46 7.59 0.53 17.24
C ALA A 46 6.35 1.44 17.01
N PRO A 47 5.51 1.68 18.03
CA PRO A 47 4.24 2.41 17.85
C PRO A 47 4.49 3.92 17.65
N GLY A 48 4.69 4.34 16.40
CA GLY A 48 4.98 5.74 16.04
C GLY A 48 4.51 6.14 14.63
N ASP A 49 5.00 5.45 13.58
CA ASP A 49 4.84 5.92 12.20
C ASP A 49 3.79 5.15 11.38
N ALA A 50 2.78 5.88 10.90
CA ALA A 50 1.85 5.42 9.88
C ALA A 50 2.24 6.00 8.51
N PRO A 51 2.26 5.20 7.42
CA PRO A 51 2.58 5.71 6.10
C PRO A 51 1.50 6.71 5.63
N LYS A 52 1.93 7.93 5.29
CA LYS A 52 1.06 9.03 4.83
C LYS A 52 0.30 8.63 3.56
N ARG A 53 -1.03 8.59 3.62
CA ARG A 53 -1.90 8.42 2.43
C ARG A 53 -2.02 9.72 1.62
N SER A 54 -2.18 9.57 0.31
CA SER A 54 -2.29 10.68 -0.64
C SER A 54 -3.67 11.33 -0.62
N ARG A 55 -3.72 12.62 -0.96
CA ARG A 55 -4.91 13.51 -0.91
C ARG A 55 -5.93 13.27 -2.05
N TRP A 56 -5.91 12.12 -2.71
CA TRP A 56 -6.74 11.82 -3.89
C TRP A 56 -7.66 10.61 -3.75
N ASP A 57 -7.57 9.83 -2.68
CA ASP A 57 -8.51 8.73 -2.38
C ASP A 57 -9.84 9.24 -1.73
N GLN A 58 -10.20 10.51 -1.95
CA GLN A 58 -11.43 11.12 -1.43
C GLN A 58 -12.41 11.43 -2.57
N ALA A 59 -13.39 10.54 -2.75
CA ALA A 59 -14.61 10.90 -3.47
C ALA A 59 -15.43 11.90 -2.62
N PRO A 60 -16.09 12.91 -3.21
CA PRO A 60 -16.83 13.90 -2.44
C PRO A 60 -18.11 13.30 -1.88
N ALA A 61 -18.17 13.09 -0.56
CA ALA A 61 -19.44 12.88 0.13
C ALA A 61 -20.19 14.22 0.16
N LEU A 62 -21.31 14.32 -0.56
CA LEU A 62 -22.18 15.49 -0.49
C LEU A 62 -22.72 15.65 0.94
N ALA A 63 -22.14 16.61 1.67
CA ALA A 63 -22.78 17.16 2.84
C ALA A 63 -24.02 17.92 2.39
N GLN A 64 -25.20 17.45 2.80
CA GLN A 64 -26.39 18.26 2.83
C GLN A 64 -26.89 18.30 4.28
N ALA A 65 -26.66 19.44 4.93
CA ALA A 65 -27.41 19.83 6.11
C ALA A 65 -28.75 20.43 5.65
N THR A 66 -29.82 20.14 6.36
CA THR A 66 -31.04 20.96 6.35
C THR A 66 -31.42 21.37 7.78
N PRO A 67 -31.98 22.58 7.97
CA PRO A 67 -32.01 23.24 9.27
C PRO A 67 -33.25 22.88 10.11
N VAL A 68 -33.16 23.13 11.43
CA VAL A 68 -34.25 22.88 12.39
C VAL A 68 -34.90 24.18 12.85
N GLY A 69 -36.24 24.20 12.86
CA GLY A 69 -37.07 25.12 13.65
C GLY A 69 -38.41 25.47 12.98
N ASN A 70 -39.56 25.52 13.67
CA ASN A 70 -39.89 25.07 15.04
C ASN A 70 -41.43 24.92 15.18
N GLN A 71 -41.90 24.35 16.30
CA GLN A 71 -43.28 24.37 16.87
C GLN A 71 -44.31 23.31 16.42
N GLY A 72 -44.43 22.26 17.23
CA GLY A 72 -45.67 21.96 17.98
C GLY A 72 -46.78 21.11 17.34
N LEU A 73 -46.86 19.81 17.72
CA LEU A 73 -48.09 19.15 18.20
C LEU A 73 -47.84 17.70 18.69
N VAL A 74 -48.11 17.48 19.98
CA VAL A 74 -48.47 16.26 20.75
C VAL A 74 -48.23 14.85 20.13
N THR A 75 -47.42 14.05 20.83
CA THR A 75 -47.24 12.59 20.65
C THR A 75 -48.36 11.73 21.27
N PRO A 76 -48.57 10.49 20.78
CA PRO A 76 -48.85 9.37 21.69
C PRO A 76 -48.03 8.08 21.44
N MET A 77 -48.11 7.19 22.44
CA MET A 77 -47.24 6.01 22.70
C MET A 77 -47.29 4.82 21.74
N HIS A 78 -46.25 3.99 21.87
CA HIS A 78 -45.96 2.72 21.19
C HIS A 78 -46.63 1.51 21.89
N PRO A 79 -47.36 0.62 21.19
CA PRO A 79 -47.98 -0.55 21.80
C PRO A 79 -47.23 -1.86 21.49
N SER A 80 -46.59 -2.45 22.51
CA SER A 80 -46.07 -3.83 22.45
C SER A 80 -46.27 -4.55 23.78
N SER A 81 -47.53 -4.82 24.13
CA SER A 81 -47.91 -5.51 25.38
C SER A 81 -49.26 -6.26 25.31
N ALA A 82 -49.32 -7.34 24.50
CA ALA A 82 -50.19 -8.55 24.61
C ALA A 82 -51.75 -8.40 24.65
N PRO A 83 -52.56 -9.50 24.56
CA PRO A 83 -52.36 -10.87 24.04
C PRO A 83 -53.32 -11.20 22.85
N ALA A 84 -53.75 -12.47 22.64
CA ALA A 84 -54.16 -13.03 21.33
C ALA A 84 -55.67 -13.34 21.06
N ALA A 85 -56.05 -13.24 19.76
CA ALA A 85 -57.10 -13.98 19.01
C ALA A 85 -58.62 -13.77 19.34
N PRO A 86 -59.60 -14.14 18.47
CA PRO A 86 -59.61 -14.51 17.02
C PRO A 86 -60.74 -13.82 16.16
N VAL A 87 -61.01 -14.32 14.92
CA VAL A 87 -62.32 -14.36 14.16
C VAL A 87 -62.57 -13.39 12.95
N VAL A 88 -62.27 -13.89 11.73
CA VAL A 88 -62.90 -13.80 10.34
C VAL A 88 -63.51 -12.50 9.70
N PRO A 89 -63.68 -12.43 8.35
CA PRO A 89 -63.63 -11.17 7.58
C PRO A 89 -64.89 -10.77 6.76
N PHE A 90 -64.92 -9.51 6.29
CA PHE A 90 -65.75 -8.93 5.21
C PHE A 90 -65.02 -7.65 4.72
N GLY A 91 -65.08 -7.17 3.46
CA GLY A 91 -65.68 -7.65 2.21
C GLY A 91 -65.07 -6.85 1.03
N VAL A 92 -65.26 -7.31 -0.21
CA VAL A 92 -64.51 -6.84 -1.40
C VAL A 92 -65.29 -5.77 -2.17
N ASP A 93 -64.66 -4.67 -2.57
CA ASP A 93 -65.26 -3.66 -3.46
C ASP A 93 -64.35 -3.36 -4.68
N TYR A 94 -64.39 -4.27 -5.67
CA TYR A 94 -63.59 -4.22 -6.90
C TYR A 94 -64.37 -3.63 -8.10
N GLY A 95 -65.58 -3.09 -7.90
CA GLY A 95 -66.54 -2.85 -8.99
C GLY A 95 -66.42 -1.52 -9.74
N ARG A 96 -65.79 -0.48 -9.17
CA ARG A 96 -65.90 0.90 -9.73
C ARG A 96 -64.88 1.30 -10.80
N ASN A 97 -63.75 0.62 -10.90
CA ASN A 97 -62.64 0.96 -11.81
C ASN A 97 -62.14 -0.25 -12.63
N ALA A 98 -63.01 -1.24 -12.88
CA ALA A 98 -62.71 -2.34 -13.79
C ALA A 98 -62.75 -1.87 -15.26
N PRO A 99 -61.85 -2.34 -16.13
CA PRO A 99 -61.94 -2.05 -17.56
C PRO A 99 -63.15 -2.77 -18.18
N LEU A 100 -64.00 -2.01 -18.87
CA LEU A 100 -65.09 -2.55 -19.68
C LEU A 100 -64.53 -3.18 -20.96
N SER A 101 -65.19 -4.23 -21.45
CA SER A 101 -64.92 -4.84 -22.74
C SER A 101 -65.66 -4.12 -23.88
N ASP A 102 -65.17 -4.28 -25.12
CA ASP A 102 -65.79 -3.66 -26.30
C ASP A 102 -67.24 -4.14 -26.52
N GLU A 103 -67.54 -5.40 -26.18
CA GLU A 103 -68.90 -5.98 -26.25
C GLU A 103 -69.87 -5.33 -25.23
N GLU A 104 -69.38 -4.91 -24.06
CA GLU A 104 -70.17 -4.18 -23.05
C GLU A 104 -70.37 -2.70 -23.45
N LEU A 105 -69.38 -2.10 -24.12
CA LEU A 105 -69.46 -0.75 -24.67
C LEU A 105 -70.48 -0.64 -25.82
N ASP A 106 -70.46 -1.59 -26.76
CA ASP A 106 -71.43 -1.67 -27.87
C ASP A 106 -72.87 -1.94 -27.41
N ALA A 107 -73.06 -2.52 -26.22
CA ALA A 107 -74.37 -2.67 -25.58
C ALA A 107 -74.89 -1.39 -24.91
N MET A 108 -73.99 -0.47 -24.50
CA MET A 108 -74.36 0.81 -23.86
C MET A 108 -74.50 1.98 -24.85
N LEU A 109 -73.88 1.92 -26.02
CA LEU A 109 -73.90 3.00 -27.02
C LEU A 109 -75.10 2.89 -27.99
N PRO A 110 -75.80 4.00 -28.31
CA PRO A 110 -76.95 3.96 -29.19
C PRO A 110 -76.55 3.72 -30.66
N LYS A 111 -77.14 2.68 -31.28
CA LYS A 111 -76.68 2.11 -32.58
C LYS A 111 -76.69 3.04 -33.80
N GLU A 112 -77.23 4.24 -33.71
CA GLU A 112 -77.20 5.25 -34.77
C GLU A 112 -76.73 6.60 -34.21
N GLY A 113 -75.84 7.29 -34.94
CA GLY A 113 -75.44 8.67 -34.65
C GLY A 113 -73.99 8.90 -34.17
N TYR A 114 -73.17 7.86 -34.01
CA TYR A 114 -71.74 8.00 -33.67
C TYR A 114 -70.81 7.33 -34.70
N LYS A 115 -69.56 7.81 -34.78
CA LYS A 115 -68.51 7.25 -35.64
C LYS A 115 -67.29 6.93 -34.78
N ILE A 116 -66.89 5.66 -34.75
CA ILE A 116 -65.65 5.23 -34.11
C ILE A 116 -64.46 5.77 -34.93
N LEU A 117 -63.48 6.37 -34.25
CA LEU A 117 -62.27 6.91 -34.87
C LEU A 117 -61.10 5.95 -34.64
N GLU A 118 -60.26 5.78 -35.67
CA GLU A 118 -59.00 5.05 -35.53
C GLU A 118 -58.01 5.87 -34.66
N PRO A 119 -57.29 5.23 -33.73
CA PRO A 119 -56.29 5.92 -32.92
C PRO A 119 -55.10 6.38 -33.78
N PRO A 120 -54.52 7.56 -33.54
CA PRO A 120 -53.37 8.05 -34.32
C PRO A 120 -52.16 7.11 -34.28
N ALA A 121 -51.42 7.03 -35.39
CA ALA A 121 -50.22 6.23 -35.52
C ALA A 121 -49.16 6.63 -34.47
N GLY A 122 -49.06 5.84 -33.38
CA GLY A 122 -48.21 6.11 -32.23
C GLY A 122 -48.91 6.01 -30.87
N TYR A 123 -50.24 5.90 -30.82
CA TYR A 123 -50.96 5.69 -29.56
C TYR A 123 -50.77 4.27 -29.00
N MET A 124 -50.11 4.16 -27.84
CA MET A 124 -50.02 2.92 -27.08
C MET A 124 -50.90 3.01 -25.81
N PRO A 125 -51.93 2.16 -25.64
CA PRO A 125 -52.79 2.20 -24.46
C PRO A 125 -52.03 1.75 -23.19
N ILE A 126 -52.31 2.43 -22.08
CA ILE A 126 -51.64 2.23 -20.79
C ILE A 126 -52.15 0.92 -20.14
N ARG A 127 -51.38 -0.17 -20.27
CA ARG A 127 -51.75 -1.52 -19.82
C ARG A 127 -51.86 -1.73 -18.29
N THR A 128 -51.59 -0.71 -17.47
CA THR A 128 -51.64 -0.82 -15.99
C THR A 128 -52.20 0.45 -15.32
N PRO A 129 -53.53 0.66 -15.31
CA PRO A 129 -54.14 1.85 -14.68
C PRO A 129 -54.05 1.83 -13.14
N ALA A 130 -54.14 0.66 -12.52
CA ALA A 130 -54.22 0.50 -11.06
C ALA A 130 -53.03 1.10 -10.27
N ARG A 131 -51.84 1.20 -10.88
CA ARG A 131 -50.62 1.66 -10.18
C ARG A 131 -50.38 3.18 -10.26
N LYS A 132 -51.14 3.91 -11.09
CA LYS A 132 -51.02 5.39 -11.24
C LYS A 132 -52.14 6.18 -10.56
N LEU A 133 -53.27 5.55 -10.23
CA LEU A 133 -54.42 6.20 -9.56
C LEU A 133 -54.22 6.43 -8.04
N LEU A 134 -53.14 5.92 -7.46
CA LEU A 134 -52.78 6.10 -6.03
C LEU A 134 -51.74 7.21 -5.79
N ALA A 135 -51.28 7.90 -6.83
CA ALA A 135 -50.36 9.02 -6.71
C ALA A 135 -51.14 10.34 -6.60
N THR A 136 -51.21 10.91 -5.40
CA THR A 136 -51.71 12.29 -5.20
C THR A 136 -50.79 13.29 -5.91
N PRO A 137 -51.33 14.27 -6.68
CA PRO A 137 -50.49 15.29 -7.30
C PRO A 137 -49.93 16.25 -6.24
N ALA A 138 -48.60 16.29 -6.10
CA ALA A 138 -47.94 17.39 -5.40
C ALA A 138 -48.02 18.67 -6.26
N PRO A 139 -48.16 19.88 -5.65
CA PRO A 139 -48.34 21.11 -6.39
C PRO A 139 -47.09 21.51 -7.20
N MET A 140 -47.30 22.09 -8.39
CA MET A 140 -46.22 22.63 -9.21
C MET A 140 -45.44 23.73 -8.50
N ALA A 141 -44.13 23.58 -8.41
CA ALA A 141 -43.22 24.65 -7.96
C ALA A 141 -42.88 25.61 -9.11
N SER A 142 -42.81 26.90 -8.80
CA SER A 142 -42.60 28.00 -9.74
C SER A 142 -41.12 28.27 -10.04
N ALA A 143 -40.87 29.13 -11.04
CA ALA A 143 -39.56 29.40 -11.64
C ALA A 143 -38.59 30.27 -10.79
N SER A 144 -38.35 29.89 -9.53
CA SER A 144 -37.38 30.55 -8.65
C SER A 144 -36.59 29.51 -7.86
N GLY A 145 -35.32 29.30 -8.21
CA GLY A 145 -34.54 28.15 -7.75
C GLY A 145 -34.07 28.22 -6.29
N VAL A 146 -34.55 27.28 -5.46
CA VAL A 146 -33.86 26.75 -4.27
C VAL A 146 -34.14 25.24 -4.22
N GLY A 147 -33.12 24.40 -4.39
CA GLY A 147 -33.27 22.95 -4.48
C GLY A 147 -33.31 22.26 -3.11
N GLY A 148 -34.44 21.65 -2.76
CA GLY A 148 -34.56 20.74 -1.63
C GLY A 148 -34.05 19.32 -1.95
N PHE A 149 -33.60 18.60 -0.92
CA PHE A 149 -33.19 17.19 -0.98
C PHE A 149 -34.17 16.31 -1.79
N MET A 150 -33.65 15.60 -2.81
CA MET A 150 -34.25 14.36 -3.29
C MET A 150 -33.51 13.18 -2.65
N MET A 151 -34.25 12.19 -2.16
CA MET A 151 -33.65 10.88 -1.91
C MET A 151 -33.21 10.28 -3.25
N GLN A 152 -31.92 9.99 -3.40
CA GLN A 152 -31.43 9.13 -4.48
C GLN A 152 -31.82 7.68 -4.18
N ASP A 153 -33.05 7.31 -4.59
CA ASP A 153 -33.27 5.93 -5.03
C ASP A 153 -32.27 5.63 -6.17
N PRO A 154 -31.67 4.43 -6.24
CA PRO A 154 -30.71 4.09 -7.28
C PRO A 154 -31.38 4.25 -8.65
N GLU A 155 -30.86 5.17 -9.46
CA GLU A 155 -31.56 5.68 -10.64
C GLU A 155 -31.99 4.57 -11.59
N ASN A 156 -33.30 4.31 -11.61
CA ASN A 156 -33.93 3.48 -12.60
C ASN A 156 -33.90 4.27 -13.92
N ALA A 157 -32.92 3.97 -14.77
CA ALA A 157 -32.43 4.86 -15.84
C ALA A 157 -33.50 5.32 -16.87
N LYS A 158 -34.69 4.69 -16.85
CA LYS A 158 -35.87 4.91 -17.70
C LYS A 158 -36.46 6.32 -17.71
N LEU A 159 -35.93 7.29 -16.96
CA LEU A 159 -36.44 8.66 -16.89
C LEU A 159 -35.69 9.68 -17.76
N LEU A 160 -34.53 9.35 -18.34
CA LEU A 160 -33.86 10.22 -19.32
C LEU A 160 -34.19 9.78 -20.76
N GLY A 161 -34.87 10.64 -21.51
CA GLY A 161 -35.54 10.34 -22.79
C GLY A 161 -34.65 10.09 -24.02
N LYS A 162 -33.57 9.32 -23.89
CA LYS A 162 -32.79 8.71 -24.99
C LYS A 162 -31.96 7.55 -24.43
N GLN A 163 -32.56 6.39 -24.28
CA GLN A 163 -31.88 5.19 -23.78
C GLN A 163 -31.60 4.20 -24.90
N LEU A 164 -30.33 3.83 -25.03
CA LEU A 164 -29.90 2.65 -25.77
C LEU A 164 -30.27 1.40 -24.95
N PRO A 165 -30.54 0.24 -25.57
CA PRO A 165 -30.87 -0.98 -24.84
C PRO A 165 -29.73 -1.42 -23.90
N THR A 166 -30.02 -1.57 -22.59
CA THR A 166 -29.08 -2.18 -21.63
C THR A 166 -29.06 -3.71 -21.74
N ASP A 167 -30.15 -4.30 -22.23
CA ASP A 167 -30.22 -5.72 -22.58
C ASP A 167 -29.82 -5.92 -24.05
N ILE A 168 -28.61 -6.44 -24.27
CA ILE A 168 -28.05 -6.70 -25.59
C ILE A 168 -28.05 -8.22 -25.84
N PRO A 169 -28.56 -8.70 -26.99
CA PRO A 169 -28.62 -10.13 -27.30
C PRO A 169 -27.30 -10.90 -27.09
N GLY A 170 -27.33 -11.88 -26.19
CA GLY A 170 -26.18 -12.72 -25.79
C GLY A 170 -25.22 -12.07 -24.77
N VAL A 171 -25.43 -10.80 -24.42
CA VAL A 171 -24.72 -10.12 -23.34
C VAL A 171 -25.47 -10.28 -22.01
N GLY A 172 -26.79 -10.10 -22.05
CA GLY A 172 -27.65 -9.94 -20.87
C GLY A 172 -27.59 -8.50 -20.33
N ASP A 173 -28.36 -8.24 -19.27
CA ASP A 173 -28.54 -6.88 -18.72
C ASP A 173 -27.21 -6.28 -18.23
N LEU A 174 -26.83 -5.15 -18.82
CA LEU A 174 -25.62 -4.38 -18.49
C LEU A 174 -25.93 -3.30 -17.44
N GLN A 175 -24.94 -2.90 -16.65
CA GLN A 175 -25.11 -1.81 -15.68
C GLN A 175 -25.42 -0.48 -16.37
N PHE A 176 -24.83 -0.26 -17.55
CA PHE A 176 -25.07 0.87 -18.45
C PHE A 176 -24.54 0.54 -19.85
N PHE A 177 -25.01 1.28 -20.86
CA PHE A 177 -24.47 1.27 -22.21
C PHE A 177 -24.34 2.72 -22.69
N LYS A 178 -23.11 3.19 -22.92
CA LYS A 178 -22.84 4.59 -23.30
C LYS A 178 -23.16 4.80 -24.78
N PRO A 179 -23.50 6.03 -25.24
CA PRO A 179 -23.66 6.32 -26.67
C PRO A 179 -22.38 6.07 -27.47
N GLU A 180 -21.21 6.19 -26.82
CA GLU A 180 -19.90 5.86 -27.38
C GLU A 180 -19.73 4.35 -27.61
N ASP A 181 -20.27 3.51 -26.71
CA ASP A 181 -20.25 2.05 -26.87
C ASP A 181 -21.01 1.61 -28.13
N MET A 182 -22.03 2.36 -28.57
CA MET A 182 -22.76 2.06 -29.81
C MET A 182 -21.85 2.12 -31.05
N ALA A 183 -20.80 2.95 -31.05
CA ALA A 183 -19.89 3.08 -32.18
C ALA A 183 -19.01 1.82 -32.38
N TYR A 184 -18.64 1.14 -31.29
CA TYR A 184 -17.79 -0.07 -31.34
C TYR A 184 -18.58 -1.37 -31.24
N PHE A 185 -19.68 -1.38 -30.47
CA PHE A 185 -20.48 -2.56 -30.18
C PHE A 185 -21.83 -2.59 -30.92
N GLY A 186 -22.13 -1.62 -31.79
CA GLY A 186 -23.39 -1.57 -32.57
C GLY A 186 -23.70 -2.85 -33.37
N LYS A 187 -22.65 -3.56 -33.84
CA LYS A 187 -22.75 -4.89 -34.47
C LYS A 187 -23.40 -5.98 -33.59
N LEU A 188 -23.55 -5.75 -32.28
CA LEU A 188 -24.25 -6.63 -31.33
C LEU A 188 -25.73 -6.26 -31.15
N VAL A 189 -26.11 -5.01 -31.46
CA VAL A 189 -27.48 -4.50 -31.39
C VAL A 189 -28.23 -4.81 -32.69
N GLU A 190 -27.52 -4.85 -33.82
CA GLU A 190 -28.00 -5.41 -35.08
C GLU A 190 -28.19 -6.93 -34.98
N GLY A 191 -29.41 -7.35 -34.67
CA GLY A 191 -29.84 -8.75 -34.46
C GLY A 191 -29.83 -9.64 -35.71
N GLY A 192 -28.71 -9.70 -36.43
CA GLY A 192 -28.48 -10.65 -37.53
C GLY A 192 -28.32 -12.09 -37.03
N ASP A 193 -28.93 -13.03 -37.75
CA ASP A 193 -29.04 -14.46 -37.40
C ASP A 193 -27.67 -15.14 -37.27
N GLU A 194 -27.44 -15.81 -36.14
CA GLU A 194 -26.15 -16.44 -35.82
C GLU A 194 -25.83 -17.64 -36.71
N ASN A 195 -26.82 -18.24 -37.36
CA ASN A 195 -26.63 -19.42 -38.21
C ASN A 195 -26.23 -19.07 -39.65
N ALA A 196 -26.40 -17.81 -40.08
CA ALA A 196 -26.11 -17.36 -41.44
C ALA A 196 -24.72 -16.68 -41.59
N MET A 197 -24.03 -16.39 -40.49
CA MET A 197 -22.75 -15.70 -40.47
C MET A 197 -21.55 -16.64 -40.65
N SER A 198 -20.43 -16.08 -41.11
CA SER A 198 -19.16 -16.81 -41.17
C SER A 198 -18.60 -17.12 -39.78
N VAL A 199 -17.75 -18.15 -39.70
CA VAL A 199 -17.11 -18.59 -38.45
C VAL A 199 -16.26 -17.48 -37.81
N ASP A 200 -15.68 -16.58 -38.61
CA ASP A 200 -14.84 -15.50 -38.10
C ASP A 200 -15.65 -14.28 -37.63
N GLU A 201 -16.76 -13.94 -38.28
CA GLU A 201 -17.72 -12.94 -37.77
C GLU A 201 -18.34 -13.38 -36.44
N LEU A 202 -18.60 -14.68 -36.29
CA LEU A 202 -19.13 -15.27 -35.06
C LEU A 202 -18.08 -15.21 -33.92
N LYS A 203 -16.78 -15.39 -34.23
CA LYS A 203 -15.68 -15.11 -33.28
C LYS A 203 -15.63 -13.63 -32.92
N GLU A 204 -15.70 -12.71 -33.89
CA GLU A 204 -15.67 -11.26 -33.63
C GLU A 204 -16.83 -10.81 -32.72
N ARG A 205 -18.07 -11.24 -33.01
CA ARG A 205 -19.24 -10.98 -32.15
C ARG A 205 -19.04 -11.56 -30.75
N LYS A 206 -18.49 -12.77 -30.62
CA LYS A 206 -18.19 -13.38 -29.30
C LYS A 206 -17.12 -12.61 -28.53
N ILE A 207 -16.08 -12.10 -29.20
CA ILE A 207 -15.05 -11.24 -28.60
C ILE A 207 -15.68 -9.92 -28.14
N MET A 208 -16.44 -9.23 -29.01
CA MET A 208 -17.14 -7.98 -28.68
C MET A 208 -18.07 -8.14 -27.46
N ARG A 209 -18.87 -9.22 -27.39
CA ARG A 209 -19.71 -9.54 -26.21
C ARG A 209 -18.89 -9.68 -24.93
N LEU A 210 -17.73 -10.32 -24.99
CA LEU A 210 -16.87 -10.52 -23.82
C LEU A 210 -16.15 -9.24 -23.40
N LEU A 211 -15.68 -8.42 -24.35
CA LEU A 211 -15.06 -7.12 -24.06
C LEU A 211 -16.06 -6.16 -23.42
N LEU A 212 -17.32 -6.11 -23.92
CA LEU A 212 -18.37 -5.30 -23.32
C LEU A 212 -18.72 -5.76 -21.88
N LYS A 213 -18.74 -7.07 -21.62
CA LYS A 213 -18.87 -7.61 -20.25
C LYS A 213 -17.69 -7.27 -19.34
N VAL A 214 -16.50 -7.01 -19.89
CA VAL A 214 -15.33 -6.55 -19.12
C VAL A 214 -15.37 -5.03 -18.88
N LYS A 215 -15.81 -4.22 -19.86
CA LYS A 215 -15.96 -2.76 -19.73
C LYS A 215 -17.12 -2.41 -18.76
N ASN A 216 -18.36 -2.79 -19.11
CA ASN A 216 -19.59 -2.29 -18.47
C ASN A 216 -20.32 -3.32 -17.57
N GLY A 217 -19.84 -4.55 -17.49
CA GLY A 217 -20.50 -5.60 -16.70
C GLY A 217 -20.35 -5.41 -15.18
N THR A 218 -21.13 -6.13 -14.37
CA THR A 218 -20.89 -6.21 -12.92
C THR A 218 -19.56 -6.92 -12.61
N PRO A 219 -18.92 -6.72 -11.43
CA PRO A 219 -17.69 -7.42 -11.06
C PRO A 219 -17.67 -8.96 -11.29
N PRO A 220 -18.72 -9.75 -10.98
CA PRO A 220 -18.75 -11.18 -11.34
C PRO A 220 -18.84 -11.44 -12.85
N MET A 221 -19.55 -10.60 -13.61
CA MET A 221 -19.57 -10.68 -15.08
C MET A 221 -18.18 -10.41 -15.66
N ARG A 222 -17.50 -9.34 -15.23
CA ARG A 222 -16.12 -9.01 -15.64
C ARG A 222 -15.16 -10.17 -15.36
N LYS A 223 -15.21 -10.74 -14.15
CA LYS A 223 -14.35 -11.87 -13.74
C LYS A 223 -14.57 -13.11 -14.62
N THR A 224 -15.82 -13.39 -14.98
CA THR A 224 -16.20 -14.54 -15.82
C THR A 224 -15.80 -14.32 -17.28
N ALA A 225 -16.10 -13.15 -17.83
CA ALA A 225 -15.74 -12.78 -19.20
C ALA A 225 -14.21 -12.72 -19.40
N LEU A 226 -13.48 -12.15 -18.44
CA LEU A 226 -12.02 -12.11 -18.46
C LEU A 226 -11.42 -13.53 -18.46
N ARG A 227 -11.95 -14.47 -17.67
CA ARG A 227 -11.54 -15.89 -17.71
C ARG A 227 -11.83 -16.51 -19.08
N GLN A 228 -13.03 -16.28 -19.63
CA GLN A 228 -13.39 -16.82 -20.95
C GLN A 228 -12.52 -16.25 -22.08
N LEU A 229 -12.10 -14.98 -22.00
CA LEU A 229 -11.12 -14.40 -22.92
C LEU A 229 -9.74 -15.05 -22.78
N THR A 230 -9.24 -15.27 -21.56
CA THR A 230 -7.90 -15.86 -21.36
C THR A 230 -7.81 -17.32 -21.75
N ASP A 231 -8.84 -18.10 -21.44
CA ASP A 231 -8.81 -19.55 -21.66
C ASP A 231 -8.98 -19.88 -23.15
N ASN A 232 -9.72 -19.04 -23.89
CA ASN A 232 -9.97 -19.19 -25.33
C ASN A 232 -9.08 -18.28 -26.21
N ALA A 233 -8.11 -17.53 -25.67
CA ALA A 233 -7.32 -16.55 -26.41
C ALA A 233 -6.68 -17.13 -27.69
N ARG A 234 -6.11 -18.34 -27.62
CA ARG A 234 -5.53 -19.04 -28.78
C ARG A 234 -6.57 -19.47 -29.83
N ALA A 235 -7.81 -19.75 -29.43
CA ALA A 235 -8.89 -20.13 -30.35
C ALA A 235 -9.53 -18.93 -31.06
N PHE A 236 -9.48 -17.74 -30.45
CA PHE A 236 -9.90 -16.48 -31.05
C PHE A 236 -8.87 -15.92 -32.06
N GLY A 237 -7.58 -16.07 -31.76
CA GLY A 237 -6.49 -15.59 -32.60
C GLY A 237 -6.15 -14.10 -32.40
N ALA A 238 -4.90 -13.72 -32.68
CA ALA A 238 -4.37 -12.40 -32.39
C ALA A 238 -5.08 -11.26 -33.12
N GLY A 239 -5.36 -11.43 -34.42
CA GLY A 239 -5.95 -10.39 -35.28
C GLY A 239 -7.32 -9.90 -34.80
N PRO A 240 -8.34 -10.78 -34.66
CA PRO A 240 -9.67 -10.40 -34.17
C PRO A 240 -9.63 -9.76 -32.77
N LEU A 241 -8.76 -10.24 -31.87
CA LEU A 241 -8.59 -9.66 -30.54
C LEU A 241 -8.03 -8.23 -30.61
N PHE A 242 -6.88 -8.01 -31.24
CA PHE A 242 -6.26 -6.68 -31.28
C PHE A 242 -7.03 -5.68 -32.17
N ASN A 243 -7.75 -6.14 -33.20
CA ASN A 243 -8.59 -5.26 -34.01
C ASN A 243 -9.78 -4.70 -33.24
N GLN A 244 -10.32 -5.42 -32.25
CA GLN A 244 -11.43 -4.94 -31.42
C GLN A 244 -10.95 -4.22 -30.14
N ILE A 245 -9.82 -4.65 -29.54
CA ILE A 245 -9.32 -4.07 -28.28
C ILE A 245 -8.61 -2.72 -28.50
N LEU A 246 -7.77 -2.60 -29.54
CA LEU A 246 -6.92 -1.41 -29.69
C LEU A 246 -7.70 -0.11 -29.99
N PRO A 247 -8.79 -0.10 -30.80
CA PRO A 247 -9.60 1.10 -30.99
C PRO A 247 -10.24 1.61 -29.69
N LEU A 248 -10.76 0.70 -28.85
CA LEU A 248 -11.33 1.05 -27.54
C LEU A 248 -10.31 1.73 -26.62
N LEU A 249 -9.03 1.40 -26.74
CA LEU A 249 -7.96 1.99 -25.92
C LEU A 249 -7.49 3.36 -26.45
N MET A 250 -7.83 3.73 -27.70
CA MET A 250 -7.57 5.05 -28.28
C MET A 250 -8.68 6.07 -27.99
N GLU A 251 -9.78 5.64 -27.39
CA GLU A 251 -10.93 6.48 -27.05
C GLU A 251 -10.57 7.49 -25.94
N ARG A 252 -10.79 8.79 -26.20
CA ARG A 252 -10.43 9.88 -25.28
C ARG A 252 -11.35 9.99 -24.06
N THR A 253 -12.54 9.40 -24.13
CA THR A 253 -13.56 9.40 -23.07
C THR A 253 -13.49 8.17 -22.16
N LEU A 254 -12.55 7.26 -22.44
CA LEU A 254 -12.33 6.05 -21.65
C LEU A 254 -11.86 6.39 -20.24
N GLU A 255 -12.63 5.97 -19.23
CA GLU A 255 -12.29 6.17 -17.83
C GLU A 255 -11.04 5.36 -17.44
N ASP A 256 -10.23 5.85 -16.49
CA ASP A 256 -8.99 5.17 -16.06
C ASP A 256 -9.26 3.74 -15.55
N GLN A 257 -10.42 3.51 -14.91
CA GLN A 257 -10.85 2.18 -14.48
C GLN A 257 -11.23 1.25 -15.65
N GLU A 258 -11.81 1.80 -16.73
CA GLU A 258 -12.10 1.05 -17.97
C GLU A 258 -10.79 0.74 -18.72
N ARG A 259 -9.87 1.71 -18.77
CA ARG A 259 -8.50 1.57 -19.31
C ARG A 259 -7.74 0.44 -18.62
N HIS A 260 -7.68 0.44 -17.29
CA HIS A 260 -7.06 -0.63 -16.50
C HIS A 260 -7.62 -2.03 -16.84
N LEU A 261 -8.94 -2.12 -17.05
CA LEU A 261 -9.60 -3.39 -17.39
C LEU A 261 -9.21 -3.88 -18.80
N LEU A 262 -9.13 -2.98 -19.78
CA LEU A 262 -8.67 -3.31 -21.13
C LEU A 262 -7.18 -3.67 -21.18
N VAL A 263 -6.32 -2.93 -20.47
CA VAL A 263 -4.89 -3.26 -20.27
C VAL A 263 -4.74 -4.67 -19.70
N LYS A 264 -5.51 -5.00 -18.65
CA LYS A 264 -5.50 -6.32 -18.01
C LYS A 264 -5.99 -7.45 -18.93
N VAL A 265 -6.84 -7.14 -19.91
CA VAL A 265 -7.22 -8.06 -21.00
C VAL A 265 -6.04 -8.26 -21.95
N ILE A 266 -5.40 -7.18 -22.42
CA ILE A 266 -4.23 -7.24 -23.31
C ILE A 266 -3.10 -8.07 -22.70
N ASP A 267 -2.69 -7.77 -21.47
CA ASP A 267 -1.58 -8.45 -20.79
C ASP A 267 -1.76 -9.98 -20.74
N ARG A 268 -2.93 -10.43 -20.27
CA ARG A 268 -3.24 -11.85 -20.15
C ARG A 268 -3.39 -12.55 -21.50
N ILE A 269 -3.80 -11.82 -22.55
CA ILE A 269 -3.89 -12.33 -23.92
C ILE A 269 -2.49 -12.45 -24.54
N LEU A 270 -1.60 -11.45 -24.36
CA LEU A 270 -0.21 -11.49 -24.84
C LEU A 270 0.52 -12.72 -24.31
N TYR A 271 0.42 -13.00 -23.00
CA TYR A 271 1.02 -14.18 -22.38
C TYR A 271 0.51 -15.52 -22.96
N LYS A 272 -0.71 -15.55 -23.51
CA LYS A 272 -1.28 -16.77 -24.12
C LYS A 272 -0.98 -16.89 -25.61
N LEU A 273 -0.89 -15.78 -26.34
CA LEU A 273 -0.70 -15.77 -27.79
C LEU A 273 0.76 -15.99 -28.21
N ASP A 274 1.72 -15.57 -27.39
CA ASP A 274 3.15 -15.80 -27.63
C ASP A 274 3.56 -15.29 -29.04
N ASP A 275 4.26 -16.09 -29.86
CA ASP A 275 4.70 -15.71 -31.21
C ASP A 275 3.63 -15.14 -32.16
N LEU A 276 2.34 -15.42 -31.94
CA LEU A 276 1.24 -14.94 -32.78
C LEU A 276 1.07 -13.40 -32.77
N VAL A 277 1.71 -12.70 -31.82
CA VAL A 277 1.62 -11.24 -31.68
C VAL A 277 2.49 -10.48 -32.67
N ARG A 278 3.53 -11.11 -33.25
CA ARG A 278 4.58 -10.43 -34.05
C ARG A 278 4.05 -9.48 -35.14
N PRO A 279 3.05 -9.83 -35.97
CA PRO A 279 2.53 -8.92 -37.01
C PRO A 279 1.84 -7.66 -36.45
N TYR A 280 1.39 -7.70 -35.19
CA TYR A 280 0.61 -6.63 -34.55
C TYR A 280 1.46 -5.74 -33.64
N VAL A 281 2.75 -6.04 -33.45
CA VAL A 281 3.66 -5.32 -32.53
C VAL A 281 3.68 -3.81 -32.79
N HIS A 282 3.80 -3.37 -34.05
CA HIS A 282 3.75 -1.94 -34.39
C HIS A 282 2.40 -1.30 -34.00
N LYS A 283 1.28 -1.95 -34.32
CA LYS A 283 -0.08 -1.46 -34.00
C LYS A 283 -0.31 -1.38 -32.49
N ILE A 284 0.24 -2.31 -31.71
CA ILE A 284 0.19 -2.28 -30.24
C ILE A 284 1.07 -1.14 -29.71
N LEU A 285 2.32 -1.02 -30.19
CA LEU A 285 3.24 0.03 -29.75
C LEU A 285 2.66 1.44 -29.96
N VAL A 286 2.10 1.75 -31.14
CA VAL A 286 1.51 3.08 -31.42
C VAL A 286 0.41 3.47 -30.41
N VAL A 287 -0.33 2.50 -29.87
CA VAL A 287 -1.41 2.75 -28.88
C VAL A 287 -0.86 2.81 -27.44
N ILE A 288 0.16 2.02 -27.12
CA ILE A 288 0.69 1.87 -25.75
C ILE A 288 1.83 2.85 -25.43
N GLU A 289 2.63 3.25 -26.42
CA GLU A 289 3.73 4.20 -26.26
C GLU A 289 3.33 5.55 -25.63
N PRO A 290 2.19 6.18 -26.00
CA PRO A 290 1.69 7.39 -25.33
C PRO A 290 1.48 7.23 -23.82
N LEU A 291 1.06 6.04 -23.36
CA LEU A 291 0.83 5.76 -21.93
C LEU A 291 2.11 5.90 -21.09
N LEU A 292 3.29 5.77 -21.70
CA LEU A 292 4.58 5.99 -21.00
C LEU A 292 4.84 7.45 -20.61
N ILE A 293 4.06 8.40 -21.15
CA ILE A 293 4.17 9.85 -20.92
C ILE A 293 2.93 10.41 -20.22
N ASP A 294 1.90 9.59 -19.97
CA ASP A 294 0.68 9.99 -19.26
C ASP A 294 1.01 10.64 -17.90
N GLN A 295 0.15 11.56 -17.42
CA GLN A 295 0.33 12.22 -16.13
C GLN A 295 0.09 11.25 -14.97
N ASP A 296 -0.81 10.29 -15.12
CA ASP A 296 -1.03 9.27 -14.10
C ASP A 296 0.14 8.28 -14.00
N TYR A 297 0.50 7.92 -12.77
CA TYR A 297 1.53 6.93 -12.49
C TYR A 297 1.10 5.51 -12.88
N TYR A 298 -0.16 5.14 -12.65
CA TYR A 298 -0.64 3.77 -12.92
C TYR A 298 -0.74 3.49 -14.42
N ALA A 299 -1.29 4.41 -15.21
CA ALA A 299 -1.25 4.36 -16.68
C ALA A 299 0.19 4.20 -17.22
N ARG A 300 1.17 4.91 -16.63
CA ARG A 300 2.59 4.72 -16.97
C ARG A 300 3.13 3.34 -16.56
N VAL A 301 2.71 2.76 -15.44
CA VAL A 301 3.11 1.39 -15.03
C VAL A 301 2.54 0.37 -16.02
N GLU A 302 1.26 0.48 -16.32
CA GLU A 302 0.52 -0.39 -17.23
C GLU A 302 1.11 -0.42 -18.64
N GLY A 303 1.46 0.75 -19.19
CA GLY A 303 2.17 0.83 -20.47
C GLY A 303 3.53 0.14 -20.46
N ARG A 304 4.26 0.19 -19.33
CA ARG A 304 5.54 -0.53 -19.16
C ARG A 304 5.33 -2.04 -19.06
N GLU A 305 4.31 -2.52 -18.35
CA GLU A 305 4.00 -3.94 -18.24
C GLU A 305 3.62 -4.54 -19.59
N ILE A 306 2.75 -3.88 -20.36
CA ILE A 306 2.39 -4.33 -21.71
C ILE A 306 3.62 -4.38 -22.62
N ILE A 307 4.45 -3.33 -22.68
CA ILE A 307 5.64 -3.32 -23.55
C ILE A 307 6.67 -4.38 -23.10
N SER A 308 6.82 -4.60 -21.79
CA SER A 308 7.66 -5.67 -21.23
C SER A 308 7.20 -7.04 -21.72
N ASN A 309 5.91 -7.36 -21.58
CA ASN A 309 5.38 -8.68 -21.96
C ASN A 309 5.26 -8.85 -23.48
N LEU A 310 4.97 -7.77 -24.23
CA LEU A 310 5.07 -7.74 -25.69
C LEU A 310 6.50 -8.03 -26.16
N SER A 311 7.52 -7.45 -25.52
CA SER A 311 8.92 -7.67 -25.90
C SER A 311 9.39 -9.12 -25.67
N LYS A 312 8.87 -9.78 -24.62
CA LYS A 312 9.12 -11.21 -24.34
C LYS A 312 8.47 -12.12 -25.38
N ALA A 313 7.23 -11.81 -25.81
CA ALA A 313 6.50 -12.59 -26.81
C ALA A 313 6.98 -12.34 -28.25
N ALA A 314 7.41 -11.11 -28.59
CA ALA A 314 7.87 -10.75 -29.94
C ALA A 314 9.37 -11.00 -30.17
N GLY A 315 10.18 -10.95 -29.11
CA GLY A 315 11.64 -11.08 -29.17
C GLY A 315 12.37 -9.80 -29.62
N LEU A 316 13.62 -9.66 -29.16
CA LEU A 316 14.41 -8.42 -29.31
C LEU A 316 14.57 -7.96 -30.77
N ALA A 317 14.91 -8.87 -31.68
CA ALA A 317 15.18 -8.54 -33.07
C ALA A 317 13.95 -7.93 -33.77
N HIS A 318 12.76 -8.46 -33.48
CA HIS A 318 11.51 -7.96 -34.05
C HIS A 318 11.15 -6.58 -33.48
N MET A 319 11.30 -6.38 -32.15
CA MET A 319 11.12 -5.07 -31.51
C MET A 319 12.06 -4.01 -32.11
N ILE A 320 13.36 -4.33 -32.25
CA ILE A 320 14.34 -3.43 -32.88
C ILE A 320 13.93 -3.11 -34.32
N SER A 321 13.55 -4.11 -35.13
CA SER A 321 13.16 -3.87 -36.53
C SER A 321 11.92 -2.98 -36.65
N THR A 322 10.99 -3.09 -35.70
CA THR A 322 9.72 -2.32 -35.68
C THR A 322 9.95 -0.86 -35.32
N MET A 323 10.73 -0.59 -34.27
CA MET A 323 10.89 0.75 -33.68
C MET A 323 12.07 1.55 -34.27
N ARG A 324 12.89 0.93 -35.14
CA ARG A 324 14.05 1.59 -35.76
C ARG A 324 13.71 2.82 -36.62
N PRO A 325 12.62 2.84 -37.42
CA PRO A 325 12.25 4.04 -38.20
C PRO A 325 11.85 5.24 -37.34
N ASP A 326 11.40 5.00 -36.11
CA ASP A 326 10.90 6.05 -35.21
C ASP A 326 12.04 6.81 -34.50
N ILE A 327 13.27 6.28 -34.55
CA ILE A 327 14.46 6.84 -33.87
C ILE A 327 14.94 8.16 -34.47
N ASP A 328 14.92 8.28 -35.81
CA ASP A 328 15.29 9.49 -36.55
C ASP A 328 14.10 10.25 -37.15
N HIS A 329 12.88 9.92 -36.70
CA HIS A 329 11.65 10.64 -37.02
C HIS A 329 11.78 12.14 -36.70
N VAL A 330 11.16 13.00 -37.53
CA VAL A 330 11.32 14.46 -37.40
C VAL A 330 10.71 14.98 -36.08
N ASP A 331 9.53 14.47 -35.73
CA ASP A 331 8.84 14.82 -34.48
C ASP A 331 9.66 14.41 -33.25
N GLU A 332 9.72 15.29 -32.24
CA GLU A 332 10.31 14.98 -30.95
C GLU A 332 9.39 14.14 -30.06
N TYR A 333 8.06 14.23 -30.21
CA TYR A 333 7.12 13.45 -29.41
C TYR A 333 7.31 11.94 -29.63
N VAL A 334 7.28 11.50 -30.89
CA VAL A 334 7.54 10.09 -31.29
C VAL A 334 8.90 9.63 -30.78
N ARG A 335 9.98 10.38 -31.04
CA ARG A 335 11.33 10.02 -30.55
C ARG A 335 11.40 9.92 -29.02
N ASN A 336 10.57 10.67 -28.29
CA ASN A 336 10.53 10.64 -26.82
C ASN A 336 9.72 9.46 -26.28
N THR A 337 8.63 9.04 -26.94
CA THR A 337 7.91 7.81 -26.57
C THR A 337 8.75 6.57 -26.90
N THR A 338 9.31 6.50 -28.10
CA THR A 338 10.15 5.38 -28.56
C THR A 338 11.40 5.22 -27.70
N ALA A 339 12.01 6.33 -27.24
CA ALA A 339 13.14 6.26 -26.31
C ALA A 339 12.76 5.62 -24.95
N ARG A 340 11.57 5.90 -24.43
CA ARG A 340 11.03 5.27 -23.22
C ARG A 340 10.70 3.79 -23.47
N ALA A 341 10.08 3.47 -24.61
CA ALA A 341 9.76 2.11 -24.99
C ALA A 341 11.02 1.23 -25.10
N PHE A 342 12.10 1.71 -25.72
CA PHE A 342 13.38 1.00 -25.77
C PHE A 342 13.99 0.76 -24.38
N ALA A 343 13.84 1.68 -23.43
CA ALA A 343 14.28 1.45 -22.05
C ALA A 343 13.47 0.35 -21.35
N VAL A 344 12.16 0.24 -21.64
CA VAL A 344 11.32 -0.88 -21.16
C VAL A 344 11.76 -2.20 -21.80
N VAL A 345 12.02 -2.23 -23.12
CA VAL A 345 12.57 -3.41 -23.81
C VAL A 345 13.92 -3.82 -23.22
N ALA A 346 14.79 -2.86 -22.88
CA ALA A 346 16.06 -3.12 -22.20
C ALA A 346 15.88 -3.72 -20.79
N SER A 347 14.86 -3.30 -20.04
CA SER A 347 14.55 -3.87 -18.72
C SER A 347 13.97 -5.29 -18.81
N ALA A 348 13.21 -5.58 -19.87
CA ALA A 348 12.51 -6.85 -20.04
C ALA A 348 13.39 -7.96 -20.65
N LEU A 349 14.30 -7.61 -21.55
CA LEU A 349 15.18 -8.54 -22.29
C LEU A 349 16.67 -8.44 -21.91
N GLY A 350 17.02 -7.49 -21.05
CA GLY A 350 18.37 -7.26 -20.55
C GLY A 350 19.17 -6.24 -21.38
N ILE A 351 19.85 -5.33 -20.67
CA ILE A 351 20.70 -4.29 -21.25
C ILE A 351 21.79 -4.86 -22.20
N PRO A 352 22.51 -5.96 -21.89
CA PRO A 352 23.59 -6.48 -22.75
C PRO A 352 23.17 -6.77 -24.18
N ALA A 353 21.95 -7.26 -24.38
CA ALA A 353 21.44 -7.62 -25.70
C ALA A 353 21.14 -6.36 -26.56
N LEU A 354 20.81 -5.23 -25.93
CA LEU A 354 20.55 -3.95 -26.61
C LEU A 354 21.83 -3.09 -26.80
N LEU A 355 22.90 -3.33 -26.04
CA LEU A 355 24.15 -2.53 -26.14
C LEU A 355 24.73 -2.40 -27.57
N PRO A 356 24.81 -3.45 -28.42
CA PRO A 356 25.33 -3.32 -29.78
C PRO A 356 24.49 -2.34 -30.63
N PHE A 357 23.18 -2.37 -30.44
CA PHE A 357 22.24 -1.46 -31.11
C PHE A 357 22.42 -0.02 -30.61
N LEU A 358 22.52 0.19 -29.30
CA LEU A 358 22.76 1.52 -28.71
C LEU A 358 24.09 2.13 -29.19
N ARG A 359 25.16 1.33 -29.30
CA ARG A 359 26.45 1.78 -29.87
C ARG A 359 26.31 2.27 -31.30
N ALA A 360 25.53 1.56 -32.13
CA ALA A 360 25.30 1.94 -33.52
C ALA A 360 24.43 3.21 -33.66
N VAL A 361 23.39 3.36 -32.82
CA VAL A 361 22.50 4.52 -32.84
C VAL A 361 23.20 5.78 -32.29
N CYS A 362 23.85 5.67 -31.13
CA CYS A 362 24.53 6.81 -30.49
C CYS A 362 25.68 7.37 -31.34
N ARG A 363 26.35 6.52 -32.13
CA ARG A 363 27.45 6.90 -33.04
C ARG A 363 27.01 7.07 -34.50
N SER A 364 25.70 7.20 -34.75
CA SER A 364 25.16 7.36 -36.11
C SER A 364 25.68 8.64 -36.78
N LYS A 365 26.21 8.50 -38.00
CA LYS A 365 26.57 9.63 -38.87
C LYS A 365 25.42 10.11 -39.76
N LYS A 366 24.27 9.42 -39.77
CA LYS A 366 23.15 9.73 -40.69
C LYS A 366 22.33 10.94 -40.25
N SER A 367 22.03 11.03 -38.95
CA SER A 367 21.15 12.06 -38.39
C SER A 367 21.53 12.35 -36.94
N TRP A 368 21.54 13.62 -36.55
CA TRP A 368 21.76 14.00 -35.15
C TRP A 368 20.55 13.62 -34.29
N GLN A 369 19.36 13.51 -34.90
CA GLN A 369 18.14 13.00 -34.28
C GLN A 369 18.35 11.57 -33.76
N ALA A 370 18.96 10.67 -34.54
CA ALA A 370 19.29 9.32 -34.09
C ALA A 370 20.25 9.34 -32.89
N ARG A 371 21.32 10.16 -32.93
CA ARG A 371 22.25 10.29 -31.80
C ARG A 371 21.53 10.77 -30.54
N HIS A 372 20.71 11.82 -30.66
CA HIS A 372 19.90 12.37 -29.58
C HIS A 372 18.94 11.34 -28.98
N THR A 373 18.20 10.59 -29.80
CA THR A 373 17.28 9.53 -29.34
C THR A 373 18.04 8.38 -28.69
N GLY A 374 19.18 7.95 -29.24
CA GLY A 374 20.05 6.93 -28.65
C GLY A 374 20.51 7.30 -27.24
N VAL A 375 20.95 8.55 -27.05
CA VAL A 375 21.33 9.07 -25.73
C VAL A 375 20.10 9.19 -24.81
N LYS A 376 18.91 9.59 -25.31
CA LYS A 376 17.67 9.55 -24.50
C LYS A 376 17.32 8.12 -24.05
N ILE A 377 17.56 7.08 -24.85
CA ILE A 377 17.37 5.68 -24.40
C ILE A 377 18.32 5.37 -23.23
N VAL A 378 19.61 5.71 -23.37
CA VAL A 378 20.61 5.55 -22.30
C VAL A 378 20.28 6.39 -21.05
N GLN A 379 19.55 7.50 -21.18
CA GLN A 379 19.02 8.27 -20.05
C GLN A 379 17.82 7.58 -19.37
N GLN A 380 16.91 6.95 -20.13
CA GLN A 380 15.72 6.32 -19.56
C GLN A 380 16.00 4.94 -18.93
N ILE A 381 17.02 4.21 -19.40
CA ILE A 381 17.47 2.93 -18.81
C ILE A 381 17.76 3.04 -17.29
N PRO A 382 18.64 3.94 -16.80
CA PRO A 382 18.92 4.07 -15.36
C PRO A 382 17.72 4.57 -14.56
N ILE A 383 16.88 5.43 -15.14
CA ILE A 383 15.65 5.92 -14.49
C ILE A 383 14.66 4.76 -14.24
N LEU A 384 14.65 3.73 -15.10
CA LEU A 384 13.79 2.56 -14.96
C LEU A 384 14.43 1.42 -14.13
N MET A 385 15.74 1.21 -14.28
CA MET A 385 16.47 0.09 -13.66
C MET A 385 17.07 0.40 -12.28
N GLY A 386 17.25 1.69 -11.95
CA GLY A 386 17.98 2.11 -10.74
C GLY A 386 19.37 1.48 -10.67
N CYS A 387 19.75 1.00 -9.49
CA CYS A 387 21.07 0.42 -9.21
C CYS A 387 21.44 -0.83 -10.02
N ALA A 388 20.47 -1.47 -10.70
CA ALA A 388 20.74 -2.64 -11.53
C ALA A 388 21.57 -2.35 -12.79
N ILE A 389 21.89 -1.08 -13.09
CA ILE A 389 22.80 -0.72 -14.20
C ILE A 389 24.27 -1.07 -13.96
N LEU A 390 24.70 -1.27 -12.70
CA LEU A 390 26.12 -1.25 -12.33
C LEU A 390 27.00 -2.22 -13.15
N PRO A 391 26.61 -3.48 -13.45
CA PRO A 391 27.39 -4.40 -14.28
C PRO A 391 27.51 -3.98 -15.76
N HIS A 392 26.73 -2.99 -16.19
CA HIS A 392 26.63 -2.55 -17.59
C HIS A 392 27.00 -1.06 -17.76
N LEU A 393 27.34 -0.38 -16.66
CA LEU A 393 27.61 1.06 -16.59
C LEU A 393 28.70 1.48 -17.58
N LYS A 394 29.88 0.86 -17.53
CA LYS A 394 30.97 1.10 -18.48
C LYS A 394 30.52 0.97 -19.94
N GLY A 395 29.74 -0.08 -20.24
CA GLY A 395 29.19 -0.32 -21.57
C GLY A 395 28.27 0.79 -22.08
N LEU A 396 27.45 1.38 -21.19
CA LEU A 396 26.56 2.51 -21.47
C LEU A 396 27.31 3.85 -21.57
N VAL A 397 28.25 4.10 -20.65
CA VAL A 397 29.18 5.24 -20.66
C VAL A 397 29.94 5.30 -22.00
N ASP A 398 30.55 4.19 -22.42
CA ASP A 398 31.29 4.08 -23.69
C ASP A 398 30.41 4.39 -24.92
N CYS A 399 29.08 4.23 -24.83
CA CYS A 399 28.17 4.56 -25.92
C CYS A 399 27.98 6.07 -26.09
N ILE A 400 27.94 6.81 -24.97
CA ILE A 400 27.53 8.22 -24.93
C ILE A 400 28.69 9.21 -24.77
N GLY A 401 29.86 8.78 -24.24
CA GLY A 401 31.01 9.65 -24.01
C GLY A 401 31.39 10.57 -25.17
N PRO A 402 31.54 10.07 -26.42
CA PRO A 402 31.85 10.89 -27.59
C PRO A 402 30.82 11.98 -27.92
N ASN A 403 29.57 11.84 -27.44
CA ASN A 403 28.48 12.77 -27.75
C ASN A 403 28.48 14.02 -26.86
N LEU A 404 29.39 14.11 -25.88
CA LEU A 404 29.66 15.35 -25.13
C LEU A 404 30.32 16.44 -25.99
N GLU A 405 31.08 16.04 -27.01
CA GLU A 405 31.79 16.95 -27.92
C GLU A 405 31.06 17.14 -29.26
N ASP A 406 29.83 16.62 -29.39
CA ASP A 406 28.98 16.78 -30.57
C ASP A 406 28.77 18.27 -30.90
N GLU A 407 28.86 18.64 -32.18
CA GLU A 407 28.59 20.01 -32.67
C GLU A 407 27.21 20.52 -32.20
N GLN A 408 26.21 19.63 -32.17
CA GLN A 408 24.83 19.98 -31.87
C GLN A 408 24.57 20.09 -30.36
N ALA A 409 24.30 21.32 -29.90
CA ALA A 409 24.11 21.63 -28.47
C ALA A 409 23.01 20.76 -27.80
N LYS A 410 21.92 20.42 -28.51
CA LYS A 410 20.87 19.53 -27.99
C LYS A 410 21.40 18.14 -27.63
N VAL A 411 22.34 17.59 -28.41
CA VAL A 411 22.94 16.27 -28.13
C VAL A 411 23.86 16.37 -26.91
N ARG A 412 24.69 17.42 -26.80
CA ARG A 412 25.56 17.65 -25.64
C ARG A 412 24.76 17.74 -24.34
N THR A 413 23.69 18.55 -24.31
CA THR A 413 22.83 18.72 -23.12
C THR A 413 22.18 17.41 -22.69
N VAL A 414 21.59 16.65 -23.62
CA VAL A 414 20.99 15.34 -23.28
C VAL A 414 22.04 14.33 -22.85
N THR A 415 23.26 14.39 -23.39
CA THR A 415 24.38 13.52 -22.97
C THR A 415 24.80 13.80 -21.52
N SER A 416 24.94 15.07 -21.14
CA SER A 416 25.21 15.43 -19.75
C SER A 416 24.08 15.00 -18.79
N LEU A 417 22.81 15.13 -19.21
CA LEU A 417 21.66 14.66 -18.41
C LEU A 417 21.56 13.12 -18.35
N ALA A 418 22.05 12.40 -19.36
CA ALA A 418 22.16 10.94 -19.34
C ALA A 418 23.26 10.47 -18.38
N ILE A 419 24.42 11.14 -18.38
CA ILE A 419 25.50 10.87 -17.44
C ILE A 419 25.05 11.16 -16.00
N ALA A 420 24.33 12.27 -15.77
CA ALA A 420 23.74 12.57 -14.45
C ALA A 420 22.83 11.43 -13.96
N ALA A 421 21.97 10.89 -14.83
CA ALA A 421 21.08 9.79 -14.48
C ALA A 421 21.83 8.46 -14.26
N LEU A 422 22.92 8.19 -15.00
CA LEU A 422 23.79 7.04 -14.76
C LEU A 422 24.54 7.15 -13.42
N ALA A 423 25.06 8.33 -13.08
CA ALA A 423 25.76 8.60 -11.82
C ALA A 423 24.79 8.52 -10.62
N GLU A 424 23.61 9.14 -10.73
CA GLU A 424 22.51 9.03 -9.75
C GLU A 424 22.12 7.57 -9.46
N ALA A 425 22.01 6.75 -10.51
CA ALA A 425 21.64 5.35 -10.38
C ALA A 425 22.78 4.43 -9.93
N SER A 426 24.05 4.84 -10.05
CA SER A 426 25.21 4.02 -9.64
C SER A 426 25.74 4.35 -8.24
N HIS A 427 25.46 5.55 -7.71
CA HIS A 427 25.87 6.01 -6.38
C HIS A 427 25.62 4.94 -5.28
N PRO A 428 26.61 4.65 -4.42
CA PRO A 428 27.94 5.28 -4.32
C PRO A 428 29.03 4.67 -5.21
N TYR A 429 28.74 3.65 -6.02
CA TYR A 429 29.75 2.89 -6.76
C TYR A 429 29.91 3.34 -8.22
N GLY A 430 30.98 2.89 -8.88
CA GLY A 430 31.11 2.95 -10.34
C GLY A 430 31.93 4.10 -10.91
N ILE A 431 32.67 4.86 -10.09
CA ILE A 431 33.53 5.97 -10.53
C ILE A 431 34.52 5.57 -11.64
N GLU A 432 35.09 4.37 -11.56
CA GLU A 432 35.98 3.79 -12.59
C GLU A 432 35.38 3.78 -14.01
N SER A 433 34.05 3.70 -14.11
CA SER A 433 33.36 3.74 -15.41
C SER A 433 33.27 5.15 -16.00
N PHE A 434 33.41 6.21 -15.19
CA PHE A 434 33.27 7.60 -15.63
C PHE A 434 34.60 8.29 -15.97
N ASP A 435 35.75 7.68 -15.65
CA ASP A 435 37.10 8.26 -15.84
C ASP A 435 37.31 8.89 -17.24
N THR A 436 36.98 8.14 -18.30
CA THR A 436 37.09 8.59 -19.70
C THR A 436 36.25 9.82 -20.04
N ILE A 437 35.23 10.14 -19.22
CA ILE A 437 34.25 11.20 -19.42
C ILE A 437 34.56 12.45 -18.56
N LEU A 438 35.37 12.33 -17.50
CA LEU A 438 35.63 13.42 -16.55
C LEU A 438 36.18 14.68 -17.25
N ASN A 439 37.30 14.57 -17.97
CA ASN A 439 37.95 15.74 -18.60
C ASN A 439 37.02 16.48 -19.61
N PRO A 440 36.31 15.79 -20.53
CA PRO A 440 35.27 16.42 -21.36
C PRO A 440 34.17 17.14 -20.56
N LEU A 441 33.67 16.57 -19.45
CA LEU A 441 32.67 17.22 -18.60
C LEU A 441 33.21 18.50 -17.96
N TRP A 442 34.42 18.44 -17.38
CA TRP A 442 35.06 19.57 -16.71
C TRP A 442 35.34 20.73 -17.67
N THR A 443 35.89 20.40 -18.84
CA THR A 443 36.13 21.36 -19.91
C THR A 443 34.81 21.94 -20.45
N GLY A 444 33.76 21.11 -20.53
CA GLY A 444 32.39 21.53 -20.89
C GLY A 444 31.78 22.50 -19.89
N ALA A 445 31.86 22.22 -18.59
CA ALA A 445 31.33 23.09 -17.53
C ALA A 445 31.99 24.48 -17.51
N ARG A 446 33.28 24.59 -17.84
CA ARG A 446 33.96 25.89 -17.96
C ARG A 446 33.57 26.65 -19.23
N LYS A 447 33.39 25.97 -20.36
CA LYS A 447 33.10 26.57 -21.68
C LYS A 447 31.62 26.93 -21.91
N GLN A 448 30.67 26.10 -21.47
CA GLN A 448 29.24 26.30 -21.75
C GLN A 448 28.62 27.36 -20.83
N ARG A 449 27.48 27.93 -21.24
CA ARG A 449 26.65 28.88 -20.46
C ARG A 449 25.16 28.58 -20.65
N GLY A 450 24.31 29.14 -19.79
CA GLY A 450 22.85 28.96 -19.83
C GLY A 450 22.41 27.49 -19.64
N LYS A 451 21.33 27.07 -20.30
CA LYS A 451 20.75 25.72 -20.15
C LYS A 451 21.71 24.57 -20.49
N GLY A 452 22.71 24.81 -21.34
CA GLY A 452 23.77 23.83 -21.59
C GLY A 452 24.60 23.59 -20.33
N LEU A 453 25.04 24.65 -19.66
CA LEU A 453 25.80 24.58 -18.41
C LEU A 453 25.04 23.84 -17.30
N ALA A 454 23.72 24.06 -17.17
CA ALA A 454 22.89 23.36 -16.18
C ALA A 454 22.96 21.83 -16.32
N GLY A 455 22.99 21.30 -17.56
CA GLY A 455 23.16 19.86 -17.78
C GLY A 455 24.53 19.34 -17.32
N PHE A 456 25.61 20.07 -17.62
CA PHE A 456 26.97 19.73 -17.20
C PHE A 456 27.17 19.83 -15.68
N LEU A 457 26.69 20.91 -15.05
CA LEU A 457 26.72 21.06 -13.59
C LEU A 457 25.94 19.95 -12.88
N LYS A 458 24.78 19.55 -13.42
CA LYS A 458 24.04 18.40 -12.89
C LYS A 458 24.86 17.12 -13.00
N ALA A 459 25.45 16.83 -14.16
CA ALA A 459 26.29 15.64 -14.34
C ALA A 459 27.45 15.60 -13.32
N VAL A 460 28.14 16.74 -13.16
CA VAL A 460 29.23 16.91 -12.22
C VAL A 460 28.79 16.68 -10.77
N GLY A 461 27.71 17.31 -10.32
CA GLY A 461 27.23 17.18 -8.93
C GLY A 461 26.82 15.75 -8.56
N TYR A 462 26.32 14.97 -9.52
CA TYR A 462 26.05 13.55 -9.28
C TYR A 462 27.30 12.67 -9.33
N ILE A 463 28.40 13.09 -9.94
CA ILE A 463 29.67 12.33 -9.97
C ILE A 463 30.53 12.60 -8.72
N ILE A 464 30.53 13.83 -8.18
CA ILE A 464 31.36 14.19 -7.00
C ILE A 464 31.19 13.20 -5.83
N PRO A 465 29.97 12.80 -5.41
CA PRO A 465 29.77 11.82 -4.33
C PRO A 465 30.15 10.36 -4.66
N LEU A 466 30.74 10.09 -5.83
CA LEU A 466 31.33 8.78 -6.18
C LEU A 466 32.86 8.83 -6.18
N MET A 467 33.47 10.03 -6.06
CA MET A 467 34.92 10.21 -6.04
C MET A 467 35.51 9.98 -4.65
N ASP A 468 36.78 9.57 -4.59
CA ASP A 468 37.57 9.56 -3.36
C ASP A 468 37.75 11.00 -2.83
N GLU A 469 37.92 11.13 -1.51
CA GLU A 469 37.92 12.42 -0.78
C GLU A 469 38.87 13.48 -1.37
N GLU A 470 40.08 13.09 -1.76
CA GLU A 470 41.10 13.98 -2.33
C GLU A 470 40.65 14.60 -3.66
N TYR A 471 40.13 13.76 -4.57
CA TYR A 471 39.60 14.20 -5.86
C TYR A 471 38.31 14.99 -5.69
N ALA A 472 37.42 14.54 -4.80
CA ALA A 472 36.17 15.20 -4.51
C ALA A 472 36.39 16.64 -4.00
N ASN A 473 37.35 16.87 -3.09
CA ASN A 473 37.71 18.19 -2.62
C ASN A 473 38.25 19.08 -3.76
N TYR A 474 39.26 18.60 -4.51
CA TYR A 474 39.86 19.33 -5.63
C TYR A 474 38.83 19.79 -6.67
N TYR A 475 37.90 18.89 -7.04
CA TYR A 475 36.85 19.22 -7.99
C TYR A 475 35.74 20.09 -7.40
N THR A 476 35.38 19.91 -6.13
CA THR A 476 34.33 20.72 -5.48
C THR A 476 34.71 22.18 -5.38
N VAL A 477 35.95 22.52 -5.00
CA VAL A 477 36.42 23.93 -4.96
C VAL A 477 36.26 24.60 -6.32
N GLN A 478 36.65 23.94 -7.41
CA GLN A 478 36.53 24.47 -8.77
C GLN A 478 35.06 24.59 -9.25
N VAL A 479 34.17 23.71 -8.78
CA VAL A 479 32.73 23.81 -9.05
C VAL A 479 32.13 24.97 -8.28
N MET A 480 32.55 25.19 -7.03
CA MET A 480 31.93 26.18 -6.15
C MET A 480 32.08 27.60 -6.70
N GLU A 481 33.22 27.96 -7.30
CA GLU A 481 33.39 29.23 -8.03
C GLU A 481 32.34 29.43 -9.14
N ILE A 482 31.98 28.35 -9.86
CA ILE A 482 30.95 28.38 -10.90
C ILE A 482 29.56 28.46 -10.27
N LEU A 483 29.30 27.72 -9.19
CA LEU A 483 28.02 27.73 -8.49
C LEU A 483 27.73 29.12 -7.90
N LEU A 484 28.66 29.72 -7.15
CA LEU A 484 28.49 31.04 -6.54
C LEU A 484 28.15 32.12 -7.58
N ARG A 485 28.77 32.06 -8.77
CA ARG A 485 28.40 32.95 -9.89
C ARG A 485 26.96 32.75 -10.38
N GLU A 486 26.48 31.50 -10.42
CA GLU A 486 25.14 31.15 -10.89
C GLU A 486 24.05 31.19 -9.79
N PHE A 487 24.38 31.47 -8.52
CA PHE A 487 23.39 31.66 -7.43
C PHE A 487 22.39 32.79 -7.76
N ASN A 488 22.87 33.87 -8.38
CA ASN A 488 22.06 35.00 -8.82
C ASN A 488 21.40 34.79 -10.21
N SER A 489 21.40 33.56 -10.73
CA SER A 489 20.79 33.27 -12.02
C SER A 489 19.26 33.40 -11.96
N PRO A 490 18.61 34.09 -12.92
CA PRO A 490 17.15 34.20 -12.96
C PRO A 490 16.47 32.91 -13.44
N ASP A 491 17.19 31.95 -14.03
CA ASP A 491 16.62 30.71 -14.56
C ASP A 491 16.31 29.71 -13.43
N GLU A 492 15.03 29.38 -13.29
CA GLU A 492 14.51 28.43 -12.31
C GLU A 492 15.01 26.98 -12.52
N GLU A 493 15.42 26.61 -13.74
CA GLU A 493 16.09 25.33 -13.98
C GLU A 493 17.53 25.35 -13.47
N MET A 494 18.24 26.48 -13.64
CA MET A 494 19.61 26.64 -13.13
C MET A 494 19.62 26.61 -11.61
N LYS A 495 18.74 27.37 -10.93
CA LYS A 495 18.62 27.36 -9.46
C LYS A 495 18.42 25.96 -8.89
N LYS A 496 17.56 25.14 -9.52
CA LYS A 496 17.29 23.77 -9.09
C LYS A 496 18.52 22.87 -9.22
N VAL A 497 19.28 22.99 -10.32
CA VAL A 497 20.56 22.28 -10.47
C VAL A 497 21.55 22.76 -9.42
N VAL A 498 21.77 24.07 -9.31
CA VAL A 498 22.71 24.70 -8.37
C VAL A 498 22.44 24.25 -6.93
N LEU A 499 21.19 24.34 -6.45
CA LEU A 499 20.80 23.85 -5.13
C LEU A 499 21.11 22.36 -4.95
N LYS A 500 20.81 21.52 -5.95
CA LYS A 500 21.08 20.08 -5.83
C LYS A 500 22.57 19.75 -5.82
N VAL A 501 23.38 20.46 -6.61
CA VAL A 501 24.85 20.33 -6.59
C VAL A 501 25.42 20.80 -5.26
N VAL A 502 24.92 21.91 -4.67
CA VAL A 502 25.33 22.36 -3.32
C VAL A 502 25.03 21.29 -2.26
N SER A 503 23.83 20.68 -2.31
CA SER A 503 23.44 19.52 -1.46
C SER A 503 24.43 18.35 -1.58
N GLN A 504 24.80 17.99 -2.81
CA GLN A 504 25.73 16.89 -3.11
C GLN A 504 27.17 17.20 -2.65
N CYS A 505 27.66 18.40 -2.93
CA CYS A 505 28.98 18.85 -2.48
C CYS A 505 29.06 18.89 -0.95
N ALA A 506 28.03 19.41 -0.26
CA ALA A 506 27.99 19.43 1.20
C ALA A 506 27.95 18.02 1.81
N SER A 507 27.29 17.06 1.15
CA SER A 507 27.27 15.66 1.61
C SER A 507 28.63 14.95 1.50
N THR A 508 29.61 15.53 0.79
CA THR A 508 30.87 14.84 0.46
C THR A 508 31.95 15.10 1.51
N ASP A 509 32.69 14.07 1.92
CA ASP A 509 33.60 14.13 3.07
C ASP A 509 34.85 15.01 2.86
N GLY A 510 35.26 15.23 1.61
CA GLY A 510 36.36 16.15 1.28
C GLY A 510 36.08 17.65 1.53
N VAL A 511 34.84 18.04 1.85
CA VAL A 511 34.46 19.46 2.05
C VAL A 511 34.44 19.82 3.53
N THR A 512 35.26 20.81 3.92
CA THR A 512 35.32 21.25 5.32
C THR A 512 34.13 22.13 5.72
N ALA A 513 33.66 21.99 6.96
CA ALA A 513 32.57 22.81 7.50
C ALA A 513 32.92 24.32 7.54
N ALA A 514 34.18 24.66 7.79
CA ALA A 514 34.65 26.05 7.79
C ALA A 514 34.48 26.73 6.42
N TYR A 515 34.87 26.04 5.34
CA TYR A 515 34.70 26.53 3.97
C TYR A 515 33.23 26.81 3.62
N LEU A 516 32.32 25.92 4.03
CA LEU A 516 30.88 26.13 3.84
C LEU A 516 30.38 27.37 4.62
N LYS A 517 30.85 27.58 5.86
CA LYS A 517 30.44 28.72 6.70
C LYS A 517 30.88 30.07 6.14
N GLU A 518 32.10 30.17 5.62
CA GLU A 518 32.68 31.42 5.15
C GLU A 518 32.24 31.79 3.73
N GLU A 519 32.34 30.86 2.78
CA GLU A 519 32.15 31.16 1.34
C GLU A 519 30.72 30.87 0.84
N VAL A 520 30.07 29.80 1.33
CA VAL A 520 28.83 29.28 0.72
C VAL A 520 27.58 29.77 1.43
N LEU A 521 27.53 29.69 2.76
CA LEU A 521 26.33 30.05 3.54
C LEU A 521 25.86 31.51 3.37
N PRO A 522 26.73 32.54 3.37
CA PRO A 522 26.27 33.93 3.31
C PRO A 522 25.51 34.23 2.01
N GLU A 523 26.04 33.82 0.86
CA GLU A 523 25.37 33.99 -0.44
C GLU A 523 24.20 33.02 -0.62
N PHE A 524 24.26 31.80 -0.06
CA PHE A 524 23.14 30.86 -0.09
C PHE A 524 21.87 31.42 0.59
N PHE A 525 22.00 31.92 1.82
CA PHE A 525 20.87 32.52 2.54
C PHE A 525 20.39 33.81 1.84
N LYS A 526 21.32 34.66 1.39
CA LYS A 526 20.99 35.91 0.66
C LYS A 526 20.23 35.68 -0.66
N CYS A 527 20.55 34.63 -1.42
CA CYS A 527 19.93 34.37 -2.73
C CYS A 527 18.71 33.43 -2.66
N PHE A 528 18.71 32.40 -1.82
CA PHE A 528 17.67 31.37 -1.81
C PHE A 528 16.63 31.51 -0.69
N TRP A 529 16.97 32.16 0.44
CA TRP A 529 16.02 32.42 1.53
C TRP A 529 15.29 33.75 1.31
N VAL A 530 14.35 33.72 0.35
CA VAL A 530 13.52 34.87 -0.05
C VAL A 530 12.05 34.46 -0.08
N ARG A 531 11.13 35.33 0.37
CA ARG A 531 9.66 35.07 0.41
C ARG A 531 9.10 34.45 -0.88
N ARG A 532 9.64 34.80 -2.07
CA ARG A 532 9.24 34.20 -3.37
C ARG A 532 9.48 32.69 -3.46
N MET A 533 10.56 32.18 -2.87
CA MET A 533 10.93 30.76 -2.92
C MET A 533 9.98 29.87 -2.11
N ALA A 534 9.35 30.43 -1.06
CA ALA A 534 8.37 29.72 -0.24
C ALA A 534 7.00 29.53 -0.93
N LEU A 535 6.70 30.29 -2.00
CA LEU A 535 5.43 30.20 -2.73
C LEU A 535 5.38 29.03 -3.73
N ASP A 536 6.50 28.70 -4.39
CA ASP A 536 6.57 27.51 -5.25
C ASP A 536 6.96 26.28 -4.43
N LYS A 537 6.02 25.34 -4.28
CA LYS A 537 6.21 24.05 -3.58
C LYS A 537 7.42 23.24 -4.06
N ARG A 538 7.83 23.36 -5.33
CA ARG A 538 9.00 22.65 -5.86
C ARG A 538 10.31 23.28 -5.37
N ASN A 539 10.38 24.60 -5.42
CA ASN A 539 11.53 25.36 -4.93
C ASN A 539 11.65 25.29 -3.40
N TYR A 540 10.54 25.51 -2.69
CA TYR A 540 10.38 25.30 -1.25
C TYR A 540 11.04 23.99 -0.82
N ARG A 541 10.63 22.87 -1.43
CA ARG A 541 11.12 21.54 -1.06
C ARG A 541 12.63 21.42 -1.28
N GLN A 542 13.13 21.89 -2.43
CA GLN A 542 14.56 21.83 -2.75
C GLN A 542 15.40 22.68 -1.79
N VAL A 543 14.95 23.88 -1.41
CA VAL A 543 15.67 24.76 -0.46
C VAL A 543 15.67 24.13 0.94
N VAL A 544 14.54 23.59 1.41
CA VAL A 544 14.45 22.89 2.70
C VAL A 544 15.39 21.67 2.74
N GLU A 545 15.32 20.79 1.73
CA GLU A 545 16.20 19.60 1.65
C GLU A 545 17.69 20.01 1.58
N THR A 546 18.05 21.00 0.74
CA THR A 546 19.44 21.48 0.63
C THR A 546 19.95 22.11 1.94
N THR A 547 19.10 22.82 2.68
CA THR A 547 19.50 23.44 3.97
C THR A 547 19.73 22.37 5.05
N VAL A 548 18.99 21.25 5.00
CA VAL A 548 19.18 20.10 5.90
C VAL A 548 20.45 19.32 5.55
N ASP A 549 20.73 19.09 4.26
CA ASP A 549 21.97 18.43 3.83
C ASP A 549 23.21 19.25 4.27
N VAL A 550 23.14 20.58 4.17
CA VAL A 550 24.21 21.48 4.62
C VAL A 550 24.34 21.53 6.14
N SER A 551 23.23 21.46 6.91
CA SER A 551 23.30 21.48 8.37
C SER A 551 24.04 20.28 8.96
N GLN A 552 24.00 19.12 8.29
CA GLN A 552 24.69 17.91 8.73
C GLN A 552 26.22 18.06 8.83
N LYS A 553 26.84 18.92 7.99
CA LYS A 553 28.27 19.26 8.11
C LYS A 553 28.52 20.50 8.95
N VAL A 554 27.66 21.51 8.84
CA VAL A 554 27.86 22.85 9.40
C VAL A 554 27.58 22.93 10.91
N GLY A 555 26.66 22.09 11.40
CA GLY A 555 26.13 22.14 12.77
C GLY A 555 24.73 22.77 12.85
N VAL A 556 24.06 22.57 13.99
CA VAL A 556 22.66 22.99 14.21
C VAL A 556 22.59 24.47 14.53
N SER A 557 23.42 24.95 15.46
CA SER A 557 23.36 26.32 15.98
C SER A 557 23.51 27.35 14.87
N GLU A 558 24.48 27.14 13.98
CA GLU A 558 24.83 28.01 12.86
C GLU A 558 23.67 28.21 11.85
N ILE A 559 22.93 27.14 11.54
CA ILE A 559 21.79 27.19 10.63
C ILE A 559 20.57 27.79 11.32
N ILE A 560 20.26 27.34 12.55
CA ILE A 560 19.11 27.81 13.32
C ILE A 560 19.23 29.31 13.64
N GLU A 561 20.42 29.81 13.99
CA GLU A 561 20.65 31.24 14.27
C GLU A 561 20.31 32.16 13.08
N ARG A 562 20.57 31.71 11.84
CA ARG A 562 20.23 32.46 10.62
C ARG A 562 18.74 32.45 10.27
N VAL A 563 18.01 31.39 10.64
CA VAL A 563 16.61 31.22 10.22
C VAL A 563 15.57 31.52 11.31
N VAL A 564 15.93 31.54 12.60
CA VAL A 564 14.96 31.73 13.69
C VAL A 564 14.16 33.04 13.58
N ASP A 565 14.77 34.14 13.14
CA ASP A 565 14.06 35.42 12.99
C ASP A 565 12.97 35.35 11.88
N HIS A 566 13.11 34.43 10.92
CA HIS A 566 12.11 34.20 9.88
C HIS A 566 10.83 33.51 10.40
N LEU A 567 10.85 32.91 11.60
CA LEU A 567 9.63 32.43 12.27
C LEU A 567 8.68 33.56 12.65
N LYS A 568 9.16 34.82 12.70
CA LYS A 568 8.35 36.00 13.00
C LYS A 568 8.02 36.84 11.76
N ASP A 569 8.28 36.34 10.56
CA ASP A 569 7.90 37.02 9.32
C ASP A 569 6.36 37.10 9.17
N GLU A 570 5.89 38.13 8.49
CA GLU A 570 4.46 38.33 8.17
C GLU A 570 3.91 37.24 7.22
N SER A 571 4.78 36.64 6.40
CA SER A 571 4.38 35.63 5.42
C SER A 571 4.31 34.23 6.04
N GLU A 572 3.09 33.73 6.23
CA GLU A 572 2.85 32.38 6.78
C GLU A 572 3.55 31.26 5.99
N ALA A 573 3.62 31.37 4.65
CA ALA A 573 4.35 30.41 3.81
C ALA A 573 5.87 30.40 4.11
N TYR A 574 6.43 31.57 4.45
CA TYR A 574 7.84 31.72 4.80
C TYR A 574 8.12 31.21 6.22
N ARG A 575 7.24 31.51 7.19
CA ARG A 575 7.26 30.89 8.53
C ARG A 575 7.19 29.36 8.45
N LYS A 576 6.33 28.83 7.59
CA LYS A 576 6.18 27.38 7.35
C LYS A 576 7.45 26.75 6.76
N MET A 577 8.11 27.41 5.79
CA MET A 577 9.39 26.95 5.23
C MET A 577 10.48 26.90 6.30
N THR A 578 10.51 27.93 7.13
CA THR A 578 11.42 28.06 8.27
C THR A 578 11.20 26.94 9.28
N LEU A 579 9.96 26.70 9.72
CA LEU A 579 9.66 25.68 10.73
C LEU A 579 9.82 24.24 10.19
N GLU A 580 9.54 23.97 8.91
CA GLU A 580 9.85 22.66 8.32
C GLU A 580 11.37 22.41 8.25
N THR A 581 12.16 23.45 7.99
CA THR A 581 13.62 23.33 8.00
C THR A 581 14.13 23.06 9.42
N ILE A 582 13.67 23.84 10.40
CA ILE A 582 14.01 23.66 11.82
C ILE A 582 13.59 22.26 12.31
N GLU A 583 12.39 21.77 11.96
CA GLU A 583 11.93 20.42 12.29
C GLU A 583 12.92 19.36 11.80
N LYS A 584 13.28 19.39 10.51
CA LYS A 584 14.18 18.42 9.90
C LYS A 584 15.61 18.50 10.42
N VAL A 585 16.13 19.72 10.63
CA VAL A 585 17.48 19.94 11.19
C VAL A 585 17.57 19.37 12.61
N ILE A 586 16.59 19.67 13.48
CA ILE A 586 16.55 19.18 14.86
C ILE A 586 16.26 17.67 14.91
N ALA A 587 15.40 17.15 14.03
CA ALA A 587 15.15 15.70 13.96
C ALA A 587 16.38 14.90 13.53
N ALA A 588 17.25 15.47 12.69
CA ALA A 588 18.46 14.80 12.21
C ALA A 588 19.65 14.88 13.19
N LEU A 589 19.81 16.02 13.89
CA LEU A 589 21.02 16.35 14.66
C LEU A 589 20.78 16.58 16.16
N GLY A 590 19.52 16.65 16.59
CA GLY A 590 19.14 16.99 17.97
C GLY A 590 19.25 18.49 18.30
N ALA A 591 19.11 18.81 19.59
CA ALA A 591 19.14 20.17 20.12
C ALA A 591 20.30 20.46 21.08
N ALA A 592 21.30 19.57 21.16
CA ALA A 592 22.41 19.68 22.12
C ALA A 592 23.31 20.91 21.86
N ASP A 593 23.52 21.26 20.59
CA ASP A 593 24.35 22.37 20.11
C ASP A 593 23.69 23.75 20.28
N ILE A 594 22.42 23.81 20.72
CA ILE A 594 21.66 25.06 20.82
C ILE A 594 21.99 25.78 22.15
N ALA A 595 22.53 26.99 22.07
CA ALA A 595 22.75 27.87 23.24
C ALA A 595 21.44 28.40 23.85
N GLU A 596 21.45 28.74 25.14
CA GLU A 596 20.28 29.20 25.92
C GLU A 596 19.53 30.37 25.25
N ARG A 597 20.25 31.42 24.82
CA ARG A 597 19.65 32.56 24.10
C ARG A 597 19.03 32.17 22.74
N LEU A 598 19.55 31.14 22.09
CA LEU A 598 18.98 30.64 20.83
C LEU A 598 17.75 29.76 21.10
N GLU A 599 17.74 29.02 22.22
CA GLU A 599 16.56 28.28 22.72
C GLU A 599 15.39 29.24 23.03
N GLU A 600 15.63 30.33 23.77
CA GLU A 600 14.60 31.35 24.05
C GLU A 600 13.98 31.90 22.75
N ARG A 601 14.82 32.36 21.81
CA ARG A 601 14.38 32.90 20.51
C ARG A 601 13.64 31.85 19.68
N LEU A 602 14.08 30.60 19.73
CA LEU A 602 13.45 29.48 19.02
C LEU A 602 12.06 29.18 19.58
N ILE A 603 11.92 29.05 20.91
CA ILE A 603 10.63 28.78 21.55
C ILE A 603 9.64 29.93 21.31
N ASP A 604 10.08 31.18 21.45
CA ASP A 604 9.25 32.36 21.21
C ASP A 604 8.84 32.50 19.73
N GLY A 605 9.77 32.26 18.79
CA GLY A 605 9.46 32.20 17.36
C GLY A 605 8.49 31.06 17.00
N VAL A 606 8.65 29.88 17.58
CA VAL A 606 7.77 28.72 17.38
C VAL A 606 6.38 28.96 17.98
N LEU A 607 6.29 29.59 19.15
CA LEU A 607 5.01 30.00 19.77
C LEU A 607 4.28 31.03 18.90
N TYR A 608 4.97 32.07 18.42
CA TYR A 608 4.39 33.08 17.53
C TYR A 608 3.89 32.45 16.22
N ALA A 609 4.71 31.63 15.56
CA ALA A 609 4.33 30.90 14.35
C ALA A 609 3.22 29.84 14.58
N PHE A 610 2.94 29.47 15.82
CA PHE A 610 1.83 28.57 16.20
C PHE A 610 0.52 29.31 16.51
N GLN A 611 0.62 30.53 17.04
CA GLN A 611 -0.52 31.40 17.33
C GLN A 611 -1.10 32.01 16.05
N GLU A 612 -0.25 32.59 15.19
CA GLU A 612 -0.61 33.36 13.98
C GLU A 612 -0.93 32.49 12.75
N GLN A 613 -1.51 31.29 12.92
CA GLN A 613 -1.85 30.41 11.80
C GLN A 613 -3.23 30.74 11.22
N THR A 614 -3.31 30.88 9.90
CA THR A 614 -4.58 31.02 9.18
C THR A 614 -5.05 29.69 8.58
N VAL A 615 -4.12 28.77 8.31
CA VAL A 615 -4.39 27.42 7.82
C VAL A 615 -3.66 26.40 8.68
N GLU A 616 -4.38 25.42 9.24
CA GLU A 616 -3.80 24.44 10.15
C GLU A 616 -2.97 23.39 9.40
N ASP A 617 -1.65 23.60 9.39
CA ASP A 617 -0.69 22.70 8.79
C ASP A 617 -0.07 21.73 9.81
N VAL A 618 -0.05 20.43 9.44
CA VAL A 618 0.62 19.37 10.22
C VAL A 618 2.11 19.63 10.40
N VAL A 619 2.74 20.33 9.44
CA VAL A 619 4.15 20.76 9.50
C VAL A 619 4.44 21.59 10.75
N MET A 620 3.56 22.53 11.09
CA MET A 620 3.80 23.42 12.22
C MET A 620 3.64 22.69 13.56
N LEU A 621 2.66 21.78 13.65
CA LEU A 621 2.46 20.88 14.79
C LEU A 621 3.64 19.90 14.96
N ASN A 622 4.17 19.39 13.84
CA ASN A 622 5.38 18.58 13.83
C ASN A 622 6.59 19.36 14.34
N GLY A 623 6.87 20.54 13.78
CA GLY A 623 7.99 21.38 14.22
C GLY A 623 7.92 21.71 15.71
N PHE A 624 6.75 22.13 16.21
CA PHE A 624 6.55 22.40 17.64
C PHE A 624 6.85 21.17 18.51
N GLY A 625 6.25 20.02 18.18
CA GLY A 625 6.45 18.79 18.92
C GLY A 625 7.90 18.31 18.90
N THR A 626 8.58 18.40 17.75
CA THR A 626 9.98 18.00 17.59
C THR A 626 10.92 18.91 18.38
N VAL A 627 10.72 20.23 18.35
CA VAL A 627 11.50 21.20 19.14
C VAL A 627 11.37 20.91 20.65
N VAL A 628 10.14 20.75 21.15
CA VAL A 628 9.90 20.46 22.58
C VAL A 628 10.49 19.10 23.00
N ASN A 629 10.33 18.06 22.17
CA ASN A 629 10.87 16.73 22.45
C ASN A 629 12.39 16.68 22.40
N ALA A 630 13.04 17.47 21.53
CA ALA A 630 14.50 17.54 21.43
C ALA A 630 15.14 18.35 22.56
N LEU A 631 14.46 19.39 23.07
CA LEU A 631 14.91 20.16 24.23
C LEU A 631 14.70 19.40 25.56
N GLY A 632 13.67 18.55 25.62
CA GLY A 632 13.39 17.68 26.76
C GLY A 632 13.28 18.47 28.07
N THR A 633 14.12 18.15 29.06
CA THR A 633 14.13 18.82 30.37
C THR A 633 14.46 20.31 30.31
N ARG A 634 15.16 20.80 29.27
CA ARG A 634 15.43 22.23 29.09
C ARG A 634 14.15 23.04 28.87
N CYS A 635 13.10 22.40 28.33
CA CYS A 635 11.83 23.05 28.03
C CYS A 635 11.03 23.48 29.29
N LYS A 636 11.43 23.02 30.50
CA LYS A 636 10.68 23.25 31.76
C LYS A 636 10.25 24.71 32.02
N PRO A 637 11.08 25.75 31.84
CA PRO A 637 10.67 27.15 32.09
C PRO A 637 9.54 27.62 31.18
N TYR A 638 9.46 27.07 29.96
CA TYR A 638 8.49 27.49 28.93
C TYR A 638 7.17 26.70 29.00
N LEU A 639 7.15 25.52 29.64
CA LEU A 639 5.95 24.68 29.75
C LEU A 639 4.70 25.44 30.26
N PRO A 640 4.75 26.34 31.27
CA PRO A 640 3.58 27.10 31.70
C PRO A 640 3.00 28.00 30.61
N GLN A 641 3.85 28.66 29.81
CA GLN A 641 3.45 29.51 28.69
C GLN A 641 2.87 28.70 27.52
N ILE A 642 3.49 27.55 27.22
CA ILE A 642 3.00 26.60 26.20
C ILE A 642 1.62 26.07 26.61
N VAL A 643 1.44 25.62 27.85
CA VAL A 643 0.16 25.13 28.38
C VAL A 643 -0.90 26.23 28.41
N SER A 644 -0.55 27.47 28.79
CA SER A 644 -1.46 28.61 28.74
C SER A 644 -1.94 28.90 27.30
N THR A 645 -1.03 28.85 26.33
CA THR A 645 -1.35 29.01 24.90
C THR A 645 -2.26 27.89 24.39
N ILE A 646 -1.98 26.64 24.77
CA ILE A 646 -2.81 25.47 24.42
C ILE A 646 -4.22 25.61 24.98
N LEU A 647 -4.37 25.98 26.26
CA LEU A 647 -5.68 26.19 26.89
C LEU A 647 -6.47 27.32 26.21
N TRP A 648 -5.80 28.41 25.83
CA TRP A 648 -6.45 29.50 25.08
C TRP A 648 -6.90 29.05 23.68
N ARG A 649 -6.07 28.31 22.94
CA ARG A 649 -6.43 27.78 21.61
C ARG A 649 -7.51 26.69 21.68
N LEU A 650 -7.58 25.91 22.76
CA LEU A 650 -8.64 24.91 22.98
C LEU A 650 -10.02 25.57 23.18
N ASN A 651 -10.08 26.84 23.59
CA ASN A 651 -11.32 27.61 23.68
C ASN A 651 -11.68 28.34 22.37
N ASN A 652 -10.91 28.18 21.30
CA ASN A 652 -11.17 28.85 20.02
C ASN A 652 -12.43 28.28 19.34
N LYS A 653 -13.19 29.15 18.66
CA LYS A 653 -14.38 28.80 17.88
C LYS A 653 -14.06 27.78 16.77
N SER A 654 -12.88 27.89 16.15
CA SER A 654 -12.48 26.97 15.08
C SER A 654 -12.16 25.57 15.61
N SER A 655 -12.85 24.55 15.08
CA SER A 655 -12.69 23.15 15.48
C SER A 655 -11.30 22.59 15.16
N THR A 656 -10.73 22.96 14.01
CA THR A 656 -9.37 22.61 13.57
C THR A 656 -8.29 23.12 14.53
N VAL A 657 -8.45 24.33 15.08
CA VAL A 657 -7.54 24.88 16.11
C VAL A 657 -7.63 24.09 17.42
N ARG A 658 -8.84 23.70 17.85
CA ARG A 658 -9.03 22.80 19.01
C ARG A 658 -8.37 21.45 18.78
N GLN A 659 -8.54 20.89 17.57
CA GLN A 659 -7.93 19.63 17.16
C GLN A 659 -6.40 19.66 17.28
N GLN A 660 -5.75 20.64 16.64
CA GLN A 660 -4.30 20.79 16.63
C GLN A 660 -3.73 21.01 18.04
N SER A 661 -4.49 21.69 18.92
CA SER A 661 -4.12 21.91 20.31
C SER A 661 -4.16 20.62 21.13
N ALA A 662 -5.18 19.77 20.95
CA ALA A 662 -5.22 18.43 21.55
C ALA A 662 -4.14 17.49 20.98
N ASP A 663 -3.92 17.50 19.66
CA ASP A 663 -2.85 16.73 19.02
C ASP A 663 -1.45 17.18 19.51
N LEU A 664 -1.27 18.44 19.91
CA LEU A 664 -0.03 18.93 20.54
C LEU A 664 0.15 18.38 21.96
N ILE A 665 -0.89 18.38 22.81
CA ILE A 665 -0.85 17.79 24.16
C ILE A 665 -0.37 16.33 24.08
N SER A 666 -0.89 15.55 23.13
CA SER A 666 -0.51 14.15 22.93
C SER A 666 0.99 13.96 22.64
N ARG A 667 1.66 14.96 22.07
CA ARG A 667 3.10 14.92 21.74
C ARG A 667 3.98 15.36 22.90
N ILE A 668 3.57 16.39 23.63
CA ILE A 668 4.38 16.98 24.73
C ILE A 668 4.20 16.26 26.08
N ALA A 669 3.18 15.41 26.23
CA ALA A 669 2.86 14.74 27.51
C ALA A 669 4.07 14.02 28.15
N MET A 670 4.91 13.35 27.35
CA MET A 670 6.11 12.67 27.85
C MET A 670 7.14 13.66 28.41
N VAL A 671 7.36 14.79 27.73
CA VAL A 671 8.29 15.85 28.18
C VAL A 671 7.77 16.52 29.45
N MET A 672 6.47 16.78 29.55
CA MET A 672 5.86 17.34 30.77
C MET A 672 6.13 16.47 32.00
N LYS A 673 6.10 15.13 31.85
CA LYS A 673 6.45 14.19 32.92
C LYS A 673 7.93 14.16 33.25
N GLN A 674 8.81 14.20 32.23
CA GLN A 674 10.25 14.30 32.44
C GLN A 674 10.64 15.59 33.19
N CYS A 675 9.92 16.69 32.95
CA CYS A 675 10.07 17.94 33.69
C CYS A 675 9.48 17.94 35.12
N GLY A 676 8.70 16.91 35.48
CA GLY A 676 8.03 16.78 36.78
C GLY A 676 6.73 17.58 36.94
N GLU A 677 6.14 18.08 35.85
CA GLU A 677 4.98 18.99 35.87
C GLU A 677 3.63 18.24 35.92
N ASP A 678 3.48 17.32 36.88
CA ASP A 678 2.26 16.51 37.05
C ASP A 678 1.00 17.36 37.30
N ALA A 679 1.13 18.50 38.00
CA ALA A 679 0.02 19.42 38.24
C ALA A 679 -0.53 20.07 36.96
N LEU A 680 0.34 20.41 36.00
CA LEU A 680 -0.08 20.95 34.71
C LEU A 680 -0.78 19.87 33.85
N MET A 681 -0.30 18.62 33.91
CA MET A 681 -0.97 17.50 33.24
C MET A 681 -2.33 17.18 33.87
N GLY A 682 -2.48 17.24 35.19
CA GLY A 682 -3.77 17.10 35.87
C GLY A 682 -4.77 18.19 35.45
N LYS A 683 -4.33 19.45 35.36
CA LYS A 683 -5.14 20.55 34.84
C LYS A 683 -5.59 20.33 33.39
N LEU A 684 -4.68 19.88 32.51
CA LEU A 684 -5.02 19.50 31.14
C LEU A 684 -6.00 18.32 31.10
N GLY A 685 -5.85 17.33 31.97
CA GLY A 685 -6.75 16.17 32.07
C GLY A 685 -8.19 16.54 32.42
N ILE A 686 -8.38 17.44 33.39
CA ILE A 686 -9.70 17.99 33.77
C ILE A 686 -10.34 18.73 32.59
N VAL A 687 -9.61 19.64 31.95
CA VAL A 687 -10.15 20.42 30.83
C VAL A 687 -10.51 19.51 29.64
N LEU A 688 -9.63 18.56 29.26
CA LEU A 688 -9.92 17.60 28.19
C LEU A 688 -11.10 16.69 28.52
N TYR A 689 -11.36 16.37 29.79
CA TYR A 689 -12.53 15.62 30.22
C TYR A 689 -13.83 16.40 30.03
N GLU A 690 -13.85 17.70 30.35
CA GLU A 690 -15.01 18.58 30.09
C GLU A 690 -15.36 18.63 28.59
N TYR A 691 -14.34 18.62 27.71
CA TYR A 691 -14.52 18.58 26.26
C TYR A 691 -14.88 17.19 25.66
N LEU A 692 -15.13 16.14 26.47
CA LEU A 692 -15.64 14.86 25.96
C LEU A 692 -17.07 14.94 25.37
N GLY A 693 -17.74 16.08 25.50
CA GLY A 693 -19.01 16.39 24.83
C GLY A 693 -18.89 17.08 23.46
N GLU A 694 -17.68 17.22 22.91
CA GLU A 694 -17.42 17.91 21.63
C GLU A 694 -18.19 17.31 20.44
N GLU A 695 -18.88 18.17 19.68
CA GLU A 695 -19.73 17.79 18.55
C GLU A 695 -18.92 17.30 17.34
N TYR A 696 -17.74 17.89 17.12
CA TYR A 696 -16.88 17.57 15.98
C TYR A 696 -16.04 16.31 16.25
N PRO A 697 -16.25 15.20 15.52
CA PRO A 697 -15.64 13.92 15.86
C PRO A 697 -14.13 13.87 15.58
N GLU A 698 -13.60 14.71 14.69
CA GLU A 698 -12.16 14.82 14.46
C GLU A 698 -11.43 15.46 15.65
N VAL A 699 -12.08 16.43 16.30
CA VAL A 699 -11.61 17.11 17.52
C VAL A 699 -11.73 16.16 18.71
N LEU A 700 -12.90 15.56 18.92
CA LEU A 700 -13.14 14.57 19.98
C LEU A 700 -12.13 13.41 19.93
N GLY A 701 -11.84 12.87 18.74
CA GLY A 701 -10.81 11.84 18.56
C GLY A 701 -9.40 12.28 18.97
N SER A 702 -9.09 13.57 18.86
CA SER A 702 -7.79 14.15 19.27
C SER A 702 -7.73 14.39 20.76
N ILE A 703 -8.84 14.84 21.37
CA ILE A 703 -9.01 14.98 22.82
C ILE A 703 -8.85 13.62 23.51
N LEU A 704 -9.47 12.57 22.96
CA LEU A 704 -9.30 11.19 23.42
C LEU A 704 -7.85 10.70 23.26
N GLY A 705 -7.20 11.03 22.14
CA GLY A 705 -5.78 10.76 21.92
C GLY A 705 -4.87 11.44 22.95
N ALA A 706 -5.16 12.70 23.30
CA ALA A 706 -4.46 13.45 24.34
C ALA A 706 -4.67 12.85 25.74
N LEU A 707 -5.92 12.52 26.10
CA LEU A 707 -6.25 11.83 27.35
C LEU A 707 -5.55 10.47 27.45
N ARG A 708 -5.52 9.68 26.37
CA ARG A 708 -4.77 8.41 26.29
C ARG A 708 -3.28 8.61 26.57
N SER A 709 -2.67 9.65 25.98
CA SER A 709 -1.25 9.97 26.22
C SER A 709 -0.99 10.41 27.66
N ILE A 710 -1.85 11.25 28.26
CA ILE A 710 -1.76 11.65 29.68
C ILE A 710 -1.90 10.43 30.60
N VAL A 711 -2.93 9.60 30.44
CA VAL A 711 -3.16 8.38 31.25
C VAL A 711 -1.99 7.38 31.12
N THR A 712 -1.36 7.32 29.93
CA THR A 712 -0.18 6.46 29.71
C THR A 712 1.06 6.95 30.47
N VAL A 713 1.14 8.24 30.81
CA VAL A 713 2.35 8.89 31.33
C VAL A 713 2.25 9.28 32.81
N VAL A 714 1.10 9.82 33.25
CA VAL A 714 0.85 10.21 34.65
C VAL A 714 0.71 9.00 35.57
N GLY A 715 0.17 7.90 35.05
CA GLY A 715 -0.26 6.76 35.86
C GLY A 715 -1.67 6.95 36.44
N ILE A 716 -2.27 5.86 36.91
CA ILE A 716 -3.71 5.81 37.20
C ILE A 716 -4.08 6.42 38.55
N ASN A 717 -3.23 6.27 39.57
CA ASN A 717 -3.52 6.69 40.93
C ASN A 717 -3.51 8.21 41.12
N SER A 718 -2.80 8.93 40.25
CA SER A 718 -2.64 10.40 40.26
C SER A 718 -3.40 11.10 39.13
N MET A 719 -4.22 10.37 38.36
CA MET A 719 -5.00 10.95 37.27
C MET A 719 -6.15 11.82 37.80
N GLN A 720 -6.30 13.01 37.22
CA GLN A 720 -7.46 13.88 37.43
C GLN A 720 -8.10 14.15 36.06
N PRO A 721 -9.39 13.83 35.86
CA PRO A 721 -10.33 13.22 36.81
C PRO A 721 -10.03 11.73 37.12
N PRO A 722 -10.60 11.18 38.21
CA PRO A 722 -10.49 9.76 38.53
C PRO A 722 -11.06 8.85 37.43
N ILE A 723 -10.48 7.67 37.26
CA ILE A 723 -10.91 6.68 36.25
C ILE A 723 -12.35 6.22 36.45
N LYS A 724 -12.83 6.20 37.70
CA LYS A 724 -14.22 5.87 38.07
C LYS A 724 -15.24 6.76 37.37
N ASP A 725 -14.90 8.02 37.13
CA ASP A 725 -15.78 8.99 36.49
C ASP A 725 -15.51 9.07 34.98
N LEU A 726 -14.24 8.87 34.57
CA LEU A 726 -13.82 8.86 33.17
C LEU A 726 -14.46 7.71 32.37
N LEU A 727 -14.38 6.46 32.85
CA LEU A 727 -14.78 5.31 32.03
C LEU A 727 -16.28 5.28 31.67
N PRO A 728 -17.23 5.54 32.59
CA PRO A 728 -18.66 5.60 32.23
C PRO A 728 -19.01 6.70 31.22
N ARG A 729 -18.17 7.74 31.11
CA ARG A 729 -18.28 8.78 30.08
C ARG A 729 -17.74 8.33 28.71
N LEU A 730 -16.76 7.43 28.69
CA LEU A 730 -16.21 6.82 27.46
C LEU A 730 -17.13 5.75 26.86
N THR A 731 -17.85 4.98 27.69
CA THR A 731 -18.76 3.92 27.21
C THR A 731 -19.72 4.39 26.10
N PRO A 732 -20.54 5.46 26.25
CA PRO A 732 -21.41 5.93 25.17
C PRO A 732 -20.65 6.45 23.93
N ILE A 733 -19.39 6.89 24.08
CA ILE A 733 -18.55 7.39 22.98
C ILE A 733 -18.09 6.24 22.06
N LEU A 734 -17.99 5.00 22.56
CA LEU A 734 -17.71 3.81 21.73
C LEU A 734 -18.73 3.64 20.59
N ARG A 735 -19.98 4.08 20.78
CA ARG A 735 -21.06 4.01 19.78
C ARG A 735 -20.95 5.06 18.67
N ASN A 736 -20.03 6.03 18.79
CA ASN A 736 -19.77 7.00 17.73
C ASN A 736 -19.26 6.25 16.48
N ARG A 737 -19.78 6.58 15.30
CA ARG A 737 -19.43 5.90 14.04
C ARG A 737 -18.11 6.36 13.43
N HIS A 738 -17.51 7.43 13.94
CA HIS A 738 -16.32 8.03 13.34
C HIS A 738 -15.04 7.27 13.69
N GLU A 739 -14.27 6.85 12.68
CA GLU A 739 -13.12 5.96 12.86
C GLU A 739 -12.06 6.48 13.84
N LYS A 740 -11.76 7.80 13.81
CA LYS A 740 -10.78 8.43 14.71
C LYS A 740 -11.25 8.44 16.17
N VAL A 741 -12.56 8.51 16.40
CA VAL A 741 -13.15 8.47 17.75
C VAL A 741 -13.11 7.04 18.28
N GLN A 742 -13.58 6.07 17.48
CA GLN A 742 -13.58 4.65 17.86
C GLN A 742 -12.18 4.17 18.24
N GLU A 743 -11.18 4.39 17.37
CA GLU A 743 -9.81 3.92 17.58
C GLU A 743 -9.19 4.48 18.88
N ASN A 744 -9.27 5.79 19.10
CA ASN A 744 -8.72 6.40 20.32
C ASN A 744 -9.52 6.06 21.59
N THR A 745 -10.85 5.88 21.49
CA THR A 745 -11.67 5.46 22.65
C THR A 745 -11.34 4.02 23.05
N ILE A 746 -11.27 3.10 22.08
CA ILE A 746 -10.99 1.67 22.34
C ILE A 746 -9.57 1.49 22.91
N ASP A 747 -8.58 2.22 22.38
CA ASP A 747 -7.22 2.24 22.93
C ASP A 747 -7.19 2.78 24.36
N LEU A 748 -7.90 3.89 24.65
CA LEU A 748 -7.97 4.46 25.99
C LEU A 748 -8.62 3.48 26.98
N VAL A 749 -9.75 2.87 26.60
CA VAL A 749 -10.42 1.81 27.39
C VAL A 749 -9.48 0.61 27.63
N GLY A 750 -8.75 0.18 26.60
CA GLY A 750 -7.75 -0.90 26.72
C GLY A 750 -6.60 -0.57 27.67
N ARG A 751 -6.08 0.66 27.64
CA ARG A 751 -5.06 1.15 28.59
C ARG A 751 -5.57 1.19 30.02
N ILE A 752 -6.85 1.53 30.23
CA ILE A 752 -7.49 1.49 31.55
C ILE A 752 -7.64 0.04 32.03
N ALA A 753 -8.07 -0.87 31.16
CA ALA A 753 -8.25 -2.29 31.50
C ALA A 753 -6.93 -2.99 31.89
N ASP A 754 -5.84 -2.70 31.18
CA ASP A 754 -4.51 -3.30 31.45
C ASP A 754 -3.88 -2.79 32.76
N ARG A 755 -4.00 -1.49 33.05
CA ARG A 755 -3.27 -0.85 34.16
C ARG A 755 -4.08 -0.58 35.42
N GLY A 756 -5.41 -0.52 35.34
CA GLY A 756 -6.28 -0.14 36.45
C GLY A 756 -7.65 -0.84 36.45
N PRO A 757 -7.69 -2.18 36.29
CA PRO A 757 -8.96 -2.92 36.27
C PRO A 757 -9.75 -2.79 37.57
N GLU A 758 -9.04 -2.69 38.71
CA GLU A 758 -9.60 -2.64 40.07
C GLU A 758 -10.49 -1.42 40.35
N PHE A 759 -10.30 -0.32 39.60
CA PHE A 759 -11.07 0.90 39.82
C PHE A 759 -12.51 0.80 39.29
N VAL A 760 -12.82 -0.23 38.51
CA VAL A 760 -14.05 -0.34 37.70
C VAL A 760 -14.77 -1.65 38.00
N SER A 761 -16.09 -1.59 38.18
CA SER A 761 -16.89 -2.79 38.44
C SER A 761 -16.95 -3.73 37.23
N ALA A 762 -16.91 -5.05 37.46
CA ALA A 762 -17.05 -6.07 36.42
C ALA A 762 -18.30 -5.90 35.54
N ARG A 763 -19.38 -5.31 36.07
CA ARG A 763 -20.61 -5.04 35.31
C ARG A 763 -20.41 -3.99 34.20
N GLU A 764 -19.64 -2.93 34.45
CA GLU A 764 -19.36 -1.92 33.43
C GLU A 764 -18.37 -2.46 32.39
N TRP A 765 -17.39 -3.27 32.81
CA TRP A 765 -16.52 -3.99 31.87
C TRP A 765 -17.31 -4.94 30.95
N MET A 766 -18.27 -5.70 31.47
CA MET A 766 -19.13 -6.56 30.65
C MET A 766 -20.00 -5.75 29.66
N ARG A 767 -20.51 -4.58 30.08
CA ARG A 767 -21.19 -3.66 29.16
C ARG A 767 -20.26 -3.20 28.03
N ILE A 768 -19.01 -2.85 28.35
CA ILE A 768 -17.99 -2.51 27.35
C ILE A 768 -17.73 -3.69 26.40
N CYS A 769 -17.64 -4.93 26.90
CA CYS A 769 -17.50 -6.12 26.04
C CYS A 769 -18.65 -6.24 25.03
N PHE A 770 -19.91 -6.01 25.44
CA PHE A 770 -21.04 -6.01 24.50
C PHE A 770 -20.94 -4.88 23.47
N GLU A 771 -20.55 -3.66 23.86
CA GLU A 771 -20.40 -2.54 22.93
C GLU A 771 -19.18 -2.70 21.98
N LEU A 772 -18.14 -3.42 22.41
CA LEU A 772 -16.97 -3.78 21.58
C LEU A 772 -17.26 -4.86 20.53
N LEU A 773 -18.29 -5.71 20.70
CA LEU A 773 -18.67 -6.72 19.71
C LEU A 773 -19.02 -6.08 18.36
N ASP A 774 -19.75 -4.96 18.36
CA ASP A 774 -20.08 -4.25 17.12
C ASP A 774 -18.85 -3.58 16.49
N MET A 775 -17.85 -3.20 17.28
CA MET A 775 -16.57 -2.66 16.78
C MET A 775 -15.75 -3.70 16.01
N LEU A 776 -15.99 -5.00 16.23
CA LEU A 776 -15.41 -6.08 15.42
C LEU A 776 -15.86 -6.04 13.95
N LYS A 777 -17.00 -5.38 13.65
CA LYS A 777 -17.51 -5.19 12.28
C LYS A 777 -16.92 -3.97 11.57
N ALA A 778 -16.20 -3.08 12.27
CA ALA A 778 -15.63 -1.87 11.70
C ALA A 778 -14.74 -2.16 10.47
N HIS A 779 -14.81 -1.33 9.42
CA HIS A 779 -14.06 -1.56 8.18
C HIS A 779 -12.54 -1.37 8.34
N LYS A 780 -12.10 -0.45 9.20
CA LYS A 780 -10.68 -0.20 9.50
C LYS A 780 -10.04 -1.33 10.30
N LYS A 781 -8.92 -1.87 9.82
CA LYS A 781 -8.15 -2.93 10.50
C LYS A 781 -7.63 -2.48 11.89
N GLY A 782 -7.28 -1.21 12.05
CA GLY A 782 -6.80 -0.64 13.31
C GLY A 782 -7.82 -0.80 14.44
N ILE A 783 -9.06 -0.35 14.21
CA ILE A 783 -10.19 -0.47 15.15
C ILE A 783 -10.44 -1.93 15.55
N ARG A 784 -10.50 -2.85 14.58
CA ARG A 784 -10.68 -4.29 14.89
C ARG A 784 -9.54 -4.87 15.72
N ARG A 785 -8.29 -4.46 15.46
CA ARG A 785 -7.13 -4.89 16.26
C ARG A 785 -7.18 -4.32 17.68
N ALA A 786 -7.49 -3.04 17.82
CA ALA A 786 -7.64 -2.39 19.13
C ALA A 786 -8.74 -3.06 19.95
N ALA A 787 -9.91 -3.32 19.35
CA ALA A 787 -11.03 -3.99 20.02
C ALA A 787 -10.64 -5.40 20.49
N ASN A 788 -10.00 -6.19 19.62
CA ASN A 788 -9.51 -7.53 19.93
C ASN A 788 -8.49 -7.53 21.09
N ASN A 789 -7.54 -6.60 21.10
CA ASN A 789 -6.59 -6.46 22.21
C ASN A 789 -7.31 -6.09 23.52
N THR A 790 -8.26 -5.15 23.45
CA THR A 790 -9.05 -4.71 24.61
C THR A 790 -9.92 -5.84 25.18
N PHE A 791 -10.45 -6.75 24.36
CA PHE A 791 -11.08 -7.99 24.85
C PHE A 791 -10.12 -8.85 25.70
N GLY A 792 -8.86 -9.00 25.29
CA GLY A 792 -7.84 -9.71 26.06
C GLY A 792 -7.54 -9.06 27.42
N PHE A 793 -7.42 -7.72 27.45
CA PHE A 793 -7.22 -6.98 28.71
C PHE A 793 -8.44 -7.07 29.64
N ILE A 794 -9.66 -6.99 29.12
CA ILE A 794 -10.88 -7.13 29.94
C ILE A 794 -11.06 -8.57 30.45
N ALA A 795 -10.76 -9.59 29.63
CA ALA A 795 -10.81 -10.99 30.06
C ALA A 795 -9.79 -11.28 31.19
N LYS A 796 -8.61 -10.65 31.15
CA LYS A 796 -7.62 -10.69 32.24
C LYS A 796 -8.11 -9.98 33.52
N ALA A 797 -8.96 -8.97 33.39
CA ALA A 797 -9.48 -8.17 34.50
C ALA A 797 -10.63 -8.83 35.28
N ILE A 798 -11.56 -9.49 34.59
CA ILE A 798 -12.76 -10.11 35.20
C ILE A 798 -12.62 -11.63 35.34
N GLY A 799 -11.97 -12.27 34.38
CA GLY A 799 -12.00 -13.71 34.14
C GLY A 799 -12.54 -14.02 32.74
N PRO A 800 -12.05 -15.11 32.09
CA PRO A 800 -12.38 -15.41 30.70
C PRO A 800 -13.80 -15.93 30.46
N GLN A 801 -14.46 -16.53 31.45
CA GLN A 801 -15.71 -17.28 31.24
C GLN A 801 -16.88 -16.40 30.76
N ASP A 802 -17.11 -15.25 31.41
CA ASP A 802 -18.21 -14.34 31.06
C ASP A 802 -18.02 -13.69 29.68
N VAL A 803 -16.76 -13.34 29.36
CA VAL A 803 -16.36 -12.79 28.06
C VAL A 803 -16.50 -13.88 26.97
N LEU A 804 -16.10 -15.11 27.27
CA LEU A 804 -16.17 -16.23 26.32
C LEU A 804 -17.61 -16.61 25.99
N ALA A 805 -18.51 -16.68 26.96
CA ALA A 805 -19.94 -16.91 26.71
C ALA A 805 -20.53 -15.85 25.76
N THR A 806 -20.10 -14.60 25.89
CA THR A 806 -20.49 -13.48 25.03
C THR A 806 -19.94 -13.65 23.60
N LEU A 807 -18.69 -14.07 23.45
CA LEU A 807 -18.06 -14.34 22.15
C LEU A 807 -18.65 -15.58 21.45
N LEU A 808 -18.85 -16.70 22.15
CA LEU A 808 -19.39 -17.93 21.57
C LEU A 808 -20.80 -17.73 20.99
N ASN A 809 -21.67 -16.98 21.67
CA ASN A 809 -22.98 -16.60 21.12
C ASN A 809 -22.87 -15.83 19.79
N ASN A 810 -21.83 -15.00 19.62
CA ASN A 810 -21.59 -14.25 18.38
C ASN A 810 -21.05 -15.13 17.23
N LEU A 811 -20.61 -16.37 17.48
CA LEU A 811 -20.25 -17.32 16.41
C LEU A 811 -21.46 -17.84 15.62
N ARG A 812 -22.69 -17.69 16.13
CA ARG A 812 -23.95 -18.05 15.45
C ARG A 812 -24.42 -16.99 14.45
N VAL A 813 -23.75 -15.84 14.38
CA VAL A 813 -24.09 -14.76 13.45
C VAL A 813 -23.73 -15.16 12.01
N GLN A 814 -24.68 -15.07 11.08
CA GLN A 814 -24.46 -15.48 9.68
C GLN A 814 -23.28 -14.73 9.02
N GLU A 815 -23.09 -13.46 9.34
CA GLU A 815 -22.05 -12.60 8.79
C GLU A 815 -20.63 -13.14 9.03
N ARG A 816 -19.94 -13.50 7.94
CA ARG A 816 -18.57 -14.07 7.99
C ARG A 816 -17.56 -13.14 8.68
N GLN A 817 -17.64 -11.82 8.50
CA GLN A 817 -16.67 -10.90 9.11
C GLN A 817 -16.79 -10.91 10.64
N SER A 818 -18.01 -10.84 11.17
CA SER A 818 -18.27 -10.91 12.63
C SER A 818 -17.71 -12.21 13.22
N ARG A 819 -18.01 -13.36 12.61
CA ARG A 819 -17.48 -14.67 13.04
C ARG A 819 -15.96 -14.75 13.02
N VAL A 820 -15.30 -14.27 11.96
CA VAL A 820 -13.82 -14.28 11.88
C VAL A 820 -13.18 -13.38 12.93
N CYS A 821 -13.76 -12.21 13.23
CA CYS A 821 -13.20 -11.32 14.25
C CYS A 821 -13.43 -11.85 15.67
N THR A 822 -14.59 -12.47 15.90
CA THR A 822 -14.90 -13.23 17.14
C THR A 822 -13.90 -14.37 17.35
N ALA A 823 -13.57 -15.13 16.30
CA ALA A 823 -12.57 -16.20 16.36
C ALA A 823 -11.16 -15.69 16.73
N VAL A 824 -10.77 -14.51 16.23
CA VAL A 824 -9.51 -13.85 16.64
C VAL A 824 -9.57 -13.39 18.11
N ALA A 825 -10.69 -12.80 18.54
CA ALA A 825 -10.87 -12.37 19.93
C ALA A 825 -10.80 -13.55 20.91
N ILE A 826 -11.41 -14.70 20.58
CA ILE A 826 -11.30 -15.93 21.39
C ILE A 826 -9.84 -16.42 21.45
N GLY A 827 -9.09 -16.36 20.34
CA GLY A 827 -7.67 -16.69 20.32
C GLY A 827 -6.84 -15.81 21.26
N ILE A 828 -7.08 -14.50 21.28
CA ILE A 828 -6.39 -13.55 22.18
C ILE A 828 -6.78 -13.76 23.64
N VAL A 829 -8.06 -14.06 23.93
CA VAL A 829 -8.49 -14.40 25.30
C VAL A 829 -7.81 -15.70 25.78
N ALA A 830 -7.59 -16.67 24.90
CA ALA A 830 -6.85 -17.89 25.23
C ALA A 830 -5.35 -17.65 25.42
N GLU A 831 -4.75 -16.69 24.71
CA GLU A 831 -3.38 -16.23 24.95
C GLU A 831 -3.25 -15.55 26.32
N THR A 832 -4.13 -14.61 26.66
CA THR A 832 -4.05 -13.83 27.90
C THR A 832 -4.48 -14.58 29.16
N CYS A 833 -5.43 -15.50 29.05
CA CYS A 833 -6.01 -16.25 30.18
C CYS A 833 -5.64 -17.75 30.19
N ALA A 834 -4.66 -18.14 29.37
CA ALA A 834 -4.20 -19.50 29.08
C ALA A 834 -5.24 -20.44 28.43
N PRO A 835 -4.85 -21.34 27.50
CA PRO A 835 -5.81 -22.10 26.70
C PRO A 835 -6.73 -23.03 27.48
N PHE A 836 -6.29 -23.55 28.64
CA PHE A 836 -7.08 -24.49 29.45
C PHE A 836 -8.44 -23.92 29.89
N THR A 837 -8.59 -22.59 29.96
CA THR A 837 -9.86 -21.94 30.35
C THR A 837 -10.86 -21.82 29.19
N VAL A 838 -10.35 -21.76 27.96
CA VAL A 838 -11.13 -21.48 26.72
C VAL A 838 -11.39 -22.75 25.91
N LEU A 839 -10.39 -23.64 25.84
CA LEU A 839 -10.40 -24.81 24.97
C LEU A 839 -11.56 -25.79 25.26
N PRO A 840 -11.90 -26.14 26.52
CA PRO A 840 -13.02 -27.04 26.80
C PRO A 840 -14.38 -26.47 26.34
N ALA A 841 -14.58 -25.16 26.47
CA ALA A 841 -15.79 -24.48 26.04
C ALA A 841 -15.90 -24.42 24.51
N LEU A 842 -14.79 -24.14 23.80
CA LEU A 842 -14.73 -24.25 22.33
C LEU A 842 -15.05 -25.67 21.85
N MET A 843 -14.45 -26.69 22.46
CA MET A 843 -14.69 -28.09 22.11
C MET A 843 -16.14 -28.53 22.39
N ASN A 844 -16.78 -27.95 23.42
CA ASN A 844 -18.20 -28.18 23.67
C ASN A 844 -19.08 -27.51 22.60
N GLU A 845 -18.78 -26.27 22.21
CA GLU A 845 -19.56 -25.54 21.19
C GLU A 845 -19.43 -26.17 19.79
N TYR A 846 -18.32 -26.87 19.48
CA TYR A 846 -18.18 -27.68 18.27
C TYR A 846 -19.21 -28.83 18.16
N ARG A 847 -19.77 -29.30 19.28
CA ARG A 847 -20.81 -30.34 19.30
C ARG A 847 -22.18 -29.84 18.86
N VAL A 848 -22.37 -28.52 18.73
CA VAL A 848 -23.60 -27.94 18.20
C VAL A 848 -23.68 -28.28 16.70
N PRO A 849 -24.78 -28.87 16.20
CA PRO A 849 -24.91 -29.32 14.81
C PRO A 849 -25.15 -28.15 13.82
N GLU A 850 -24.45 -27.03 14.00
CA GLU A 850 -24.48 -25.89 13.10
C GLU A 850 -23.11 -25.71 12.43
N LEU A 851 -23.06 -26.03 11.13
CA LEU A 851 -21.87 -25.99 10.28
C LEU A 851 -21.16 -24.61 10.27
N ASN A 852 -21.90 -23.53 10.56
CA ASN A 852 -21.36 -22.17 10.72
C ASN A 852 -20.56 -21.97 12.02
N VAL A 853 -21.01 -22.61 13.11
CA VAL A 853 -20.40 -22.56 14.44
C VAL A 853 -19.18 -23.48 14.48
N GLN A 854 -19.29 -24.69 13.91
CA GLN A 854 -18.18 -25.64 13.79
C GLN A 854 -17.00 -25.04 13.00
N ASN A 855 -17.25 -24.46 11.82
CA ASN A 855 -16.25 -23.65 11.09
C ASN A 855 -15.71 -22.47 11.91
N GLY A 856 -16.55 -21.84 12.74
CA GLY A 856 -16.16 -20.76 13.65
C GLY A 856 -15.21 -21.22 14.76
N VAL A 857 -15.46 -22.40 15.34
CA VAL A 857 -14.60 -23.04 16.34
C VAL A 857 -13.29 -23.47 15.70
N LEU A 858 -13.29 -24.16 14.55
CA LEU A 858 -12.07 -24.53 13.82
C LEU A 858 -11.23 -23.29 13.47
N LYS A 859 -11.87 -22.18 13.10
CA LYS A 859 -11.16 -20.92 12.86
C LYS A 859 -10.63 -20.27 14.13
N SER A 860 -11.35 -20.37 15.25
CA SER A 860 -10.87 -19.93 16.58
C SER A 860 -9.65 -20.75 17.03
N LEU A 861 -9.70 -22.08 16.88
CA LEU A 861 -8.57 -22.99 17.16
C LEU A 861 -7.36 -22.65 16.29
N SER A 862 -7.56 -22.34 15.00
CA SER A 862 -6.48 -21.94 14.09
C SER A 862 -5.74 -20.68 14.57
N PHE A 863 -6.43 -19.70 15.14
CA PHE A 863 -5.79 -18.50 15.71
C PHE A 863 -5.22 -18.75 17.10
N LEU A 864 -5.93 -19.53 17.94
CA LEU A 864 -5.46 -19.92 19.27
C LEU A 864 -4.11 -20.64 19.18
N PHE A 865 -3.97 -21.64 18.30
CA PHE A 865 -2.70 -22.35 18.10
C PHE A 865 -1.63 -21.50 17.40
N GLU A 866 -2.01 -20.48 16.62
CA GLU A 866 -1.07 -19.50 16.06
C GLU A 866 -0.48 -18.57 17.14
N TYR A 867 -1.29 -18.16 18.13
CA TYR A 867 -0.87 -17.20 19.17
C TYR A 867 -0.14 -17.85 20.34
N ILE A 868 -0.50 -19.08 20.73
CA ILE A 868 0.10 -19.73 21.91
C ILE A 868 1.47 -20.37 21.64
N GLY A 869 1.82 -20.59 20.37
CA GLY A 869 3.10 -21.17 19.94
C GLY A 869 3.44 -22.48 20.67
N GLU A 870 4.57 -22.50 21.37
CA GLU A 870 5.12 -23.66 22.09
C GLU A 870 4.19 -24.24 23.16
N MET A 871 3.27 -23.43 23.72
CA MET A 871 2.26 -23.93 24.68
C MET A 871 1.27 -24.92 24.03
N ALA A 872 1.26 -25.06 22.70
CA ALA A 872 0.42 -26.02 21.99
C ALA A 872 0.65 -27.48 22.43
N LYS A 873 1.89 -27.84 22.83
CA LYS A 873 2.31 -29.21 23.16
C LYS A 873 1.38 -29.89 24.18
N ASP A 874 0.94 -29.15 25.20
CA ASP A 874 0.15 -29.67 26.32
C ASP A 874 -1.33 -29.89 25.94
N TYR A 875 -1.76 -29.40 24.77
CA TYR A 875 -3.13 -29.43 24.28
C TYR A 875 -3.35 -30.27 23.02
N VAL A 876 -2.28 -30.74 22.34
CA VAL A 876 -2.39 -31.50 21.07
C VAL A 876 -3.32 -32.71 21.21
N TYR A 877 -3.06 -33.57 22.21
CA TYR A 877 -3.83 -34.80 22.42
C TYR A 877 -5.31 -34.54 22.74
N ALA A 878 -5.63 -33.42 23.40
CA ALA A 878 -7.01 -33.02 23.67
C ALA A 878 -7.77 -32.63 22.38
N VAL A 879 -7.09 -32.01 21.42
CA VAL A 879 -7.70 -31.49 20.18
C VAL A 879 -7.67 -32.50 19.03
N THR A 880 -6.82 -33.53 19.10
CA THR A 880 -6.68 -34.55 18.04
C THR A 880 -8.02 -35.19 17.62
N PRO A 881 -8.93 -35.61 18.53
CA PRO A 881 -10.21 -36.19 18.13
C PRO A 881 -11.18 -35.21 17.43
N LEU A 882 -11.07 -33.91 17.73
CA LEU A 882 -11.85 -32.86 17.06
C LEU A 882 -11.34 -32.63 15.63
N LEU A 883 -10.01 -32.69 15.44
CA LEU A 883 -9.39 -32.58 14.12
C LEU A 883 -9.61 -33.84 13.28
N GLU A 884 -9.72 -35.01 13.90
CA GLU A 884 -10.06 -36.26 13.22
C GLU A 884 -11.44 -36.17 12.54
N ASP A 885 -12.47 -35.79 13.29
CA ASP A 885 -13.82 -35.51 12.77
C ASP A 885 -13.78 -34.46 11.63
N ALA A 886 -13.14 -33.31 11.88
CA ALA A 886 -13.11 -32.20 10.92
C ALA A 886 -12.28 -32.45 9.64
N LEU A 887 -11.32 -33.39 9.66
CA LEU A 887 -10.53 -33.80 8.48
C LEU A 887 -11.20 -34.89 7.66
N ILE A 888 -12.10 -35.67 8.27
CA ILE A 888 -12.88 -36.73 7.63
C ILE A 888 -14.22 -36.21 7.09
N ASP A 889 -14.74 -35.11 7.64
CA ASP A 889 -16.02 -34.52 7.23
C ASP A 889 -16.14 -34.27 5.72
N ARG A 890 -17.38 -34.37 5.21
CA ARG A 890 -17.71 -34.22 3.78
C ARG A 890 -17.49 -32.80 3.25
N ASP A 891 -17.63 -31.76 4.07
CA ASP A 891 -17.45 -30.37 3.66
C ASP A 891 -15.97 -30.01 3.40
N GLN A 892 -15.72 -29.38 2.26
CA GLN A 892 -14.40 -28.90 1.89
C GLN A 892 -13.90 -27.77 2.80
N VAL A 893 -14.81 -26.96 3.38
CA VAL A 893 -14.41 -25.85 4.27
C VAL A 893 -13.98 -26.36 5.65
N HIS A 894 -14.61 -27.43 6.16
CA HIS A 894 -14.17 -28.14 7.36
C HIS A 894 -12.74 -28.68 7.17
N ARG A 895 -12.50 -29.50 6.13
CA ARG A 895 -11.16 -30.04 5.85
C ARG A 895 -10.11 -28.93 5.63
N GLN A 896 -10.47 -27.85 4.93
CA GLN A 896 -9.59 -26.69 4.73
C GLN A 896 -9.23 -25.97 6.03
N THR A 897 -10.20 -25.76 6.92
CA THR A 897 -9.97 -25.04 8.19
C THR A 897 -9.24 -25.93 9.19
N ALA A 898 -9.58 -27.21 9.29
CA ALA A 898 -8.86 -28.20 10.09
C ALA A 898 -7.39 -28.33 9.64
N ALA A 899 -7.10 -28.40 8.34
CA ALA A 899 -5.73 -28.37 7.82
C ALA A 899 -4.97 -27.09 8.25
N SER A 900 -5.66 -25.94 8.29
CA SER A 900 -5.08 -24.71 8.84
C SER A 900 -4.75 -24.83 10.33
N VAL A 901 -5.60 -25.48 11.15
CA VAL A 901 -5.28 -25.76 12.57
C VAL A 901 -4.06 -26.65 12.67
N VAL A 902 -4.04 -27.79 11.96
CA VAL A 902 -2.93 -28.75 11.98
C VAL A 902 -1.61 -28.09 11.60
N LYS A 903 -1.61 -27.18 10.61
CA LYS A 903 -0.43 -26.39 10.25
C LYS A 903 0.13 -25.61 11.44
N HIS A 904 -0.70 -24.87 12.17
CA HIS A 904 -0.24 -24.06 13.31
C HIS A 904 0.17 -24.93 14.50
N VAL A 905 -0.57 -26.01 14.78
CA VAL A 905 -0.20 -27.01 15.80
C VAL A 905 1.17 -27.61 15.49
N ALA A 906 1.37 -28.14 14.28
CA ALA A 906 2.62 -28.79 13.87
C ALA A 906 3.83 -27.84 13.96
N LEU A 907 3.69 -26.58 13.51
CA LEU A 907 4.76 -25.58 13.65
C LEU A 907 5.02 -25.17 15.11
N GLY A 908 3.99 -25.17 15.97
CA GLY A 908 4.13 -24.85 17.40
C GLY A 908 4.77 -25.96 18.23
N VAL A 909 4.78 -27.21 17.75
CA VAL A 909 5.30 -28.38 18.52
C VAL A 909 6.56 -29.03 17.94
N VAL A 910 7.24 -28.36 17.01
CA VAL A 910 8.51 -28.83 16.43
C VAL A 910 9.54 -29.08 17.54
N GLY A 911 10.04 -30.32 17.65
CA GLY A 911 11.02 -30.71 18.66
C GLY A 911 10.50 -30.86 20.09
N LEU A 912 9.17 -30.76 20.32
CA LEU A 912 8.55 -30.88 21.65
C LEU A 912 8.02 -32.29 21.97
N GLY A 913 8.30 -33.29 21.13
CA GLY A 913 7.99 -34.70 21.39
C GLY A 913 6.58 -35.17 21.04
N CYS A 914 5.81 -34.40 20.25
CA CYS A 914 4.45 -34.75 19.80
C CYS A 914 4.40 -35.41 18.40
N GLU A 915 5.45 -36.12 18.00
CA GLU A 915 5.62 -36.68 16.65
C GLU A 915 4.56 -37.74 16.30
N ASP A 916 4.09 -38.49 17.30
CA ASP A 916 3.06 -39.52 17.18
C ASP A 916 1.68 -38.95 16.79
N ALA A 917 1.25 -37.88 17.46
CA ALA A 917 0.03 -37.15 17.15
C ALA A 917 0.11 -36.51 15.76
N MET A 918 1.28 -35.98 15.38
CA MET A 918 1.50 -35.44 14.04
C MET A 918 1.47 -36.54 12.96
N MET A 919 2.03 -37.73 13.23
CA MET A 919 1.94 -38.89 12.32
C MET A 919 0.49 -39.33 12.12
N HIS A 920 -0.33 -39.35 13.18
CA HIS A 920 -1.76 -39.63 13.07
C HIS A 920 -2.47 -38.59 12.19
N LEU A 921 -2.26 -37.29 12.43
CA LEU A 921 -2.84 -36.21 11.62
C LEU A 921 -2.37 -36.23 10.15
N LEU A 922 -1.13 -36.67 9.88
CA LEU A 922 -0.62 -36.85 8.52
C LEU A 922 -1.45 -37.87 7.73
N ASN A 923 -1.78 -39.01 8.36
CA ASN A 923 -2.59 -40.07 7.74
C ASN A 923 -3.98 -39.59 7.33
N LEU A 924 -4.56 -38.64 8.07
CA LEU A 924 -5.86 -38.03 7.78
C LEU A 924 -5.78 -36.92 6.72
N LEU A 925 -4.67 -36.17 6.68
CA LEU A 925 -4.44 -35.14 5.67
C LEU A 925 -4.10 -35.71 4.29
N TYR A 926 -3.34 -36.81 4.23
CA TYR A 926 -2.77 -37.31 2.97
C TYR A 926 -3.79 -37.67 1.88
N PRO A 927 -4.95 -38.30 2.17
CA PRO A 927 -5.98 -38.58 1.18
C PRO A 927 -6.54 -37.32 0.49
N ASN A 928 -6.52 -36.18 1.17
CA ASN A 928 -7.06 -34.92 0.67
C ASN A 928 -6.15 -34.25 -0.39
N LEU A 929 -4.96 -34.79 -0.66
CA LEU A 929 -3.99 -34.30 -1.67
C LEU A 929 -4.54 -34.27 -3.12
N PHE A 930 -5.65 -34.97 -3.40
CA PHE A 930 -6.30 -34.97 -4.71
C PHE A 930 -7.44 -33.94 -4.87
N GLU A 931 -7.64 -33.06 -3.88
CA GLU A 931 -8.60 -31.97 -3.97
C GLU A 931 -8.28 -30.98 -5.10
N THR A 932 -9.32 -30.56 -5.82
CA THR A 932 -9.16 -29.67 -6.99
C THR A 932 -9.34 -28.18 -6.66
N SER A 933 -9.91 -27.86 -5.50
CA SER A 933 -10.17 -26.49 -5.08
C SER A 933 -8.86 -25.82 -4.62
N PRO A 934 -8.40 -24.71 -5.25
CA PRO A 934 -7.13 -24.07 -4.91
C PRO A 934 -7.00 -23.71 -3.42
N HIS A 935 -8.08 -23.23 -2.81
CA HIS A 935 -8.09 -22.84 -1.39
C HIS A 935 -7.94 -24.01 -0.42
N VAL A 936 -8.32 -25.22 -0.85
CA VAL A 936 -8.29 -26.44 -0.03
C VAL A 936 -6.92 -27.11 -0.21
N ILE A 937 -6.52 -27.36 -1.48
CA ILE A 937 -5.24 -28.01 -1.80
C ILE A 937 -4.03 -27.24 -1.27
N ASP A 938 -4.04 -25.90 -1.34
CA ASP A 938 -2.93 -25.10 -0.81
C ASP A 938 -2.82 -25.23 0.71
N ARG A 939 -3.94 -25.33 1.45
CA ARG A 939 -3.92 -25.50 2.91
C ARG A 939 -3.52 -26.90 3.35
N ILE A 940 -3.90 -27.93 2.59
CA ILE A 940 -3.46 -29.31 2.84
C ILE A 940 -1.96 -29.44 2.59
N ILE A 941 -1.45 -28.86 1.49
CA ILE A 941 -0.01 -28.85 1.20
C ILE A 941 0.76 -28.08 2.30
N GLU A 942 0.30 -26.90 2.70
CA GLU A 942 0.89 -26.16 3.83
C GLU A 942 0.88 -26.96 5.14
N ALA A 943 -0.17 -27.76 5.41
CA ALA A 943 -0.27 -28.60 6.60
C ALA A 943 0.69 -29.81 6.55
N ILE A 944 0.82 -30.46 5.39
CA ILE A 944 1.79 -31.56 5.18
C ILE A 944 3.23 -31.02 5.27
N ASP A 945 3.51 -29.84 4.69
CA ASP A 945 4.81 -29.16 4.82
C ASP A 945 5.12 -28.80 6.29
N ALA A 946 4.13 -28.32 7.06
CA ALA A 946 4.28 -28.05 8.48
C ALA A 946 4.54 -29.31 9.31
N ILE A 947 3.80 -30.39 9.04
CA ILE A 947 4.03 -31.70 9.67
C ILE A 947 5.44 -32.24 9.36
N ARG A 948 5.97 -32.03 8.14
CA ARG A 948 7.36 -32.40 7.82
C ARG A 948 8.37 -31.72 8.75
N MET A 949 8.11 -30.49 9.20
CA MET A 949 8.99 -29.82 10.14
C MET A 949 8.91 -30.42 11.55
N ALA A 950 7.75 -30.94 11.96
CA ALA A 950 7.55 -31.56 13.26
C ALA A 950 8.10 -32.99 13.36
N ILE A 951 7.92 -33.81 12.31
CA ILE A 951 8.28 -35.25 12.28
C ILE A 951 9.63 -35.50 11.57
N GLY A 952 10.06 -34.57 10.73
CA GLY A 952 11.25 -34.69 9.89
C GLY A 952 10.97 -35.17 8.46
N PRO A 953 11.94 -34.96 7.54
CA PRO A 953 11.75 -35.24 6.12
C PRO A 953 11.62 -36.73 5.79
N GLY A 954 12.32 -37.62 6.49
CA GLY A 954 12.35 -39.05 6.14
C GLY A 954 10.98 -39.73 6.20
N LEU A 955 10.26 -39.57 7.31
CA LEU A 955 8.94 -40.17 7.49
C LEU A 955 7.91 -39.64 6.49
N VAL A 956 7.92 -38.33 6.19
CA VAL A 956 7.03 -37.75 5.16
C VAL A 956 7.43 -38.20 3.75
N MET A 957 8.73 -38.31 3.46
CA MET A 957 9.22 -38.75 2.14
C MET A 957 8.80 -40.18 1.80
N ASN A 958 8.67 -41.07 2.79
CA ASN A 958 8.13 -42.42 2.57
C ASN A 958 6.74 -42.42 1.91
N TYR A 959 5.90 -41.42 2.20
CA TYR A 959 4.60 -41.24 1.54
C TYR A 959 4.77 -40.64 0.13
N VAL A 960 5.72 -39.73 -0.06
CA VAL A 960 5.94 -39.00 -1.32
C VAL A 960 6.58 -39.88 -2.40
N TRP A 961 7.50 -40.79 -2.04
CA TRP A 961 8.20 -41.63 -3.02
C TRP A 961 7.23 -42.43 -3.93
N ALA A 962 6.13 -42.93 -3.38
CA ALA A 962 5.16 -43.76 -4.11
C ALA A 962 4.46 -43.04 -5.29
N GLY A 963 4.23 -41.72 -5.19
CA GLY A 963 3.45 -40.98 -6.19
C GLY A 963 4.26 -40.18 -7.21
N LEU A 964 5.57 -39.98 -6.99
CA LEU A 964 6.41 -39.15 -7.88
C LEU A 964 6.50 -39.67 -9.31
N PHE A 965 6.69 -40.98 -9.48
CA PHE A 965 6.79 -41.63 -10.79
C PHE A 965 5.51 -42.37 -11.22
N HIS A 966 4.41 -42.20 -10.48
CA HIS A 966 3.13 -42.88 -10.74
C HIS A 966 2.63 -42.66 -12.19
N PRO A 967 2.09 -43.67 -12.92
CA PRO A 967 1.74 -43.53 -14.34
C PRO A 967 0.76 -42.40 -14.67
N ALA A 968 -0.19 -42.10 -13.78
CA ALA A 968 -1.16 -41.02 -13.97
C ALA A 968 -0.57 -39.63 -13.67
N ARG A 969 -0.56 -38.74 -14.68
CA ARG A 969 -0.10 -37.33 -14.54
C ARG A 969 -0.85 -36.55 -13.44
N LYS A 970 -2.14 -36.86 -13.22
CA LYS A 970 -2.95 -36.27 -12.14
C LYS A 970 -2.40 -36.58 -10.74
N VAL A 971 -1.78 -37.75 -10.55
CA VAL A 971 -1.14 -38.13 -9.28
C VAL A 971 0.26 -37.52 -9.17
N ARG A 972 1.07 -37.57 -10.23
CA ARG A 972 2.41 -36.97 -10.21
C ARG A 972 2.40 -35.49 -9.85
N THR A 973 1.47 -34.70 -10.40
CA THR A 973 1.47 -33.23 -10.27
C THR A 973 1.51 -32.72 -8.81
N PRO A 974 0.61 -33.15 -7.90
CA PRO A 974 0.70 -32.74 -6.49
C PRO A 974 1.90 -33.34 -5.74
N TYR A 975 2.32 -34.57 -6.06
CA TYR A 975 3.49 -35.20 -5.42
C TYR A 975 4.80 -34.48 -5.76
N TRP A 976 4.99 -34.08 -7.02
CA TRP A 976 6.12 -33.21 -7.41
C TRP A 976 6.06 -31.84 -6.73
N ARG A 977 4.87 -31.31 -6.44
CA ARG A 977 4.75 -30.07 -5.66
C ARG A 977 5.22 -30.25 -4.20
N LEU A 978 4.84 -31.33 -3.54
CA LEU A 978 5.33 -31.68 -2.19
C LEU A 978 6.85 -31.91 -2.18
N TYR A 979 7.38 -32.68 -3.14
CA TYR A 979 8.82 -32.92 -3.28
C TYR A 979 9.59 -31.62 -3.52
N ASN A 980 9.12 -30.74 -4.42
CA ASN A 980 9.77 -29.47 -4.69
C ASN A 980 9.80 -28.58 -3.44
N ASN A 981 8.71 -28.51 -2.68
CA ASN A 981 8.65 -27.77 -1.41
C ASN A 981 9.67 -28.33 -0.38
N ALA A 982 9.77 -29.65 -0.27
CA ALA A 982 10.71 -30.31 0.63
C ALA A 982 12.18 -30.13 0.20
N TYR A 983 12.46 -30.24 -1.09
CA TYR A 983 13.79 -30.07 -1.66
C TYR A 983 14.28 -28.62 -1.45
N VAL A 984 13.43 -27.62 -1.67
CA VAL A 984 13.76 -26.20 -1.42
C VAL A 984 14.04 -25.93 0.06
N GLN A 985 13.35 -26.59 0.99
CA GLN A 985 13.52 -26.34 2.44
C GLN A 985 14.56 -27.23 3.13
N SER A 986 14.87 -28.41 2.59
CA SER A 986 15.57 -29.47 3.32
C SER A 986 16.41 -30.42 2.44
N ALA A 987 16.99 -29.92 1.35
CA ALA A 987 17.78 -30.70 0.38
C ALA A 987 18.80 -31.65 1.03
N ASP A 988 19.69 -31.13 1.89
CA ASP A 988 20.74 -31.91 2.56
C ASP A 988 20.13 -32.96 3.52
N SER A 989 19.09 -32.57 4.27
CA SER A 989 18.38 -33.46 5.19
C SER A 989 17.60 -34.57 4.49
N MET A 990 17.34 -34.47 3.18
CA MET A 990 16.74 -35.53 2.38
C MET A 990 17.75 -36.59 1.90
N VAL A 991 19.06 -36.29 1.90
CA VAL A 991 20.12 -37.18 1.38
C VAL A 991 20.08 -38.60 1.98
N PRO A 992 19.85 -38.81 3.29
CA PRO A 992 19.76 -40.16 3.89
C PRO A 992 18.48 -40.92 3.55
N PHE A 993 17.45 -40.26 3.00
CA PHE A 993 16.10 -40.82 2.83
C PHE A 993 15.70 -41.07 1.37
N TYR A 994 16.61 -40.85 0.42
CA TYR A 994 16.40 -41.30 -0.95
C TYR A 994 16.35 -42.83 -1.02
N PRO A 995 15.42 -43.43 -1.78
CA PRO A 995 15.40 -44.88 -1.97
C PRO A 995 16.67 -45.33 -2.70
N ASN A 996 17.20 -46.49 -2.30
CA ASN A 996 18.27 -47.15 -3.05
C ASN A 996 17.72 -47.60 -4.40
N LEU A 997 18.44 -47.29 -5.47
CA LEU A 997 18.16 -47.75 -6.82
C LEU A 997 19.25 -48.74 -7.21
N ASP A 998 18.87 -49.99 -7.49
CA ASP A 998 19.79 -51.11 -7.73
C ASP A 998 20.47 -51.07 -9.12
N GLU A 999 20.39 -49.95 -9.83
CA GLU A 999 21.09 -49.75 -11.10
C GLU A 999 22.56 -49.36 -10.86
N GLU A 1000 23.51 -50.10 -11.44
CA GLU A 1000 24.96 -49.88 -11.28
C GLU A 1000 25.43 -48.43 -11.52
N LYS A 1001 24.68 -47.64 -12.30
CA LYS A 1001 25.01 -46.25 -12.63
C LYS A 1001 24.45 -45.21 -11.65
N LEU A 1002 23.57 -45.62 -10.74
CA LEU A 1002 22.87 -44.76 -9.77
C LEU A 1002 23.27 -45.07 -8.31
N GLN A 1003 23.99 -46.17 -8.08
CA GLN A 1003 24.53 -46.51 -6.77
C GLN A 1003 25.65 -45.55 -6.35
N ARG A 1004 25.62 -45.12 -5.08
CA ARG A 1004 26.62 -44.24 -4.45
C ARG A 1004 27.51 -45.10 -3.53
N HIS A 1005 28.60 -45.63 -4.08
CA HIS A 1005 29.47 -46.58 -3.38
C HIS A 1005 30.06 -46.03 -2.07
N GLU A 1006 30.22 -44.70 -1.98
CA GLU A 1006 30.73 -43.99 -0.81
C GLU A 1006 29.86 -44.20 0.44
N LEU A 1007 28.55 -44.39 0.27
CA LEU A 1007 27.61 -44.62 1.39
C LEU A 1007 27.71 -46.05 1.97
N TYR A 1008 28.38 -46.96 1.27
CA TYR A 1008 28.59 -48.35 1.71
C TYR A 1008 29.97 -48.56 2.37
N ILE A 1009 30.80 -47.51 2.45
CA ILE A 1009 32.12 -47.59 3.09
C ILE A 1009 31.95 -47.59 4.61
N MET A 1010 32.13 -48.76 5.21
CA MET A 1010 32.29 -48.92 6.66
C MET A 1010 33.78 -48.80 6.99
N VAL A 1011 34.15 -47.87 7.88
CA VAL A 1011 35.53 -47.58 8.32
C VAL A 1011 35.77 -48.09 9.74
#